data_AF-A0A2N1VLR0-F1
#
_entry.id   AF-A0A2N1VLR0-F1
#
_cell.length_a   1.000
_cell.length_b   1.000
_cell.length_c   1.000
_cell.angle_alpha   90.00
_cell.angle_beta   90.00
_cell.angle_gamma   90.00
#
_symmetry.space_group_name_H-M   'P 1'
#
loop_
_entity.id
_entity.type
_entity.pdbx_description
1 polymer ?
#
loop_
_entity_poly.entity_id
_entity_poly.type
_entity_poly.pdbx_seq_one_letter_code
_entity_poly.pdbx_strand_id
1 'polypeptide(L)'
;MITRILLFFVAFSTFANATVLEMPISYGTQLTDMSEEYFERGLMHLSEYKILDKIKNFPDDPSGDKAEMLRAELDLVAGNLSVADSRLAEFAKTRTNSPFVPFALIQRGFIAFKAKKFEKAEKHFTSAKVSSLEAFRTRNDSDYYHNAHISNYLLALSLSQQGKHLDAIPVLFDGVNNLSQGEYTDDSYFLLGRIHEINRNYDSALVYYRIIENKYPGTPVMLVSLVRTANSNIALRKPTTALVALERAGTLHRKLQTEEIGFSDKQNYFVEDLPEQISFLKGESYNLAKNYTEADREFNYLLEKYPNSEFRYDALNSLGWALMNLERYDDAISKFDLVINSDSELSQRAVPVASLYRAVSLKRAGKLEQARREFSALGMQPAYPFLGLVLLEVGQMQYEAREFDQAMKTLERAARETQDARTSVRISLVLGATYIEMKLWERATGEFKKAELLAENANDVTMPNRDYYLALTRLNQGITLVKARRATEAIPYLQAYIAENKDGARTDEALFWLGEAYFRTDLLRNSIEAYDNLLNRYPMTIRKEEAMYGLGWSHFRLRDFNNSSRVFDNMIREFPKSKYAVEVLTRQGDGYYLDKSFGKAADSYRRAAKMSPGTEEGQYASYQLAHALYRNNSWEQSITSLLDFVRLYGRSPYAPNSLYLIGWIRFQQKKYTEAIDNFHFLINAYAQSTLVPRAYYAIGDAYYNMGEFEKSIENYKIVIESYPGSQLAPEAIRSVQYSLMALGRESEAIEIANKYVATNPESPFAPVFQKKIGEMFYQGGKFKDAIAEYERFVAKNPNNENVPEVLYMMAKSYSSLNETDQAEQMFSKIVREHPQSEYAPMSLLEGGLLQIELANIQKADSLLRHLQITYPENEYAGQAGFERAVIKYRIGDTTSSLAIFEEIATKYKDNDWGDQSRYRIAMHYRTLEQYDSARHHFEFIADIEDNPKISSESRYRIGELWMRDKNYIKAIESFLIVKDKFEGYEDWYSQSLLNLGESYENLEQFDFAREIYRVLEIIRPDDDYGKTAKSRLNRIKNK
;
A
#
# COMPACT_ATOMS: atom_id res chain seq x y z
N MET A 1 -44.81 -42.45 40.14
CA MET A 1 -45.01 -41.09 39.62
C MET A 1 -46.49 -40.67 39.63
N ILE A 2 -47.40 -41.34 38.90
CA ILE A 2 -48.78 -40.82 38.73
C ILE A 2 -49.76 -41.34 39.80
N THR A 3 -49.41 -42.41 40.51
CA THR A 3 -50.23 -42.96 41.61
C THR A 3 -50.24 -42.08 42.87
N ARG A 4 -49.29 -41.13 43.01
CA ARG A 4 -49.19 -40.21 44.17
C ARG A 4 -49.59 -38.75 43.90
N ILE A 5 -49.66 -38.32 42.64
CA ILE A 5 -50.38 -37.07 42.28
C ILE A 5 -51.87 -37.20 42.62
N LEU A 6 -52.41 -38.43 42.52
CA LEU A 6 -53.72 -38.79 43.04
C LEU A 6 -53.80 -38.54 44.56
N LEU A 7 -52.89 -39.12 45.34
CA LEU A 7 -52.82 -38.92 46.80
C LEU A 7 -52.65 -37.46 47.25
N PHE A 8 -52.03 -36.58 46.46
CA PHE A 8 -51.84 -35.17 46.82
C PHE A 8 -53.13 -34.34 46.77
N PHE A 9 -54.12 -34.78 46.00
CA PHE A 9 -55.41 -34.10 45.90
C PHE A 9 -56.34 -34.37 47.10
N VAL A 10 -56.01 -35.35 47.94
CA VAL A 10 -56.78 -35.70 49.15
C VAL A 10 -56.48 -34.75 50.32
N ALA A 11 -55.27 -34.19 50.42
CA ALA A 11 -54.89 -33.29 51.50
C ALA A 11 -55.59 -31.92 51.47
N PHE A 12 -56.22 -31.55 50.35
CA PHE A 12 -56.88 -30.24 50.16
C PHE A 12 -58.40 -30.27 50.39
N SER A 13 -59.00 -31.41 50.74
CA SER A 13 -60.45 -31.46 51.04
C SER A 13 -60.78 -31.18 52.52
N THR A 14 -59.78 -30.92 53.37
CA THR A 14 -59.99 -30.54 54.78
C THR A 14 -59.92 -29.02 54.95
N PHE A 15 -60.94 -28.45 55.58
CA PHE A 15 -61.16 -27.02 55.94
C PHE A 15 -62.05 -26.18 55.02
N ALA A 16 -63.25 -26.68 54.71
CA ALA A 16 -64.42 -25.81 54.56
C ALA A 16 -65.24 -25.82 55.86
N ASN A 17 -64.83 -25.04 56.87
CA ASN A 17 -65.68 -24.76 58.03
C ASN A 17 -66.73 -23.71 57.65
N ALA A 18 -67.83 -24.15 57.04
CA ALA A 18 -69.05 -23.35 56.97
C ALA A 18 -69.93 -23.70 58.17
N THR A 19 -70.16 -22.74 59.06
CA THR A 19 -71.16 -22.82 60.13
C THR A 19 -72.54 -23.05 59.54
N VAL A 20 -73.10 -24.24 59.73
CA VAL A 20 -74.50 -24.57 59.41
C VAL A 20 -75.27 -24.72 60.72
N LEU A 21 -76.36 -23.94 60.87
CA LEU A 21 -77.33 -24.05 61.95
C LEU A 21 -77.92 -25.47 62.02
N GLU A 22 -78.06 -25.98 63.24
CA GLU A 22 -78.61 -27.31 63.55
C GLU A 22 -80.03 -27.53 63.00
N MET A 23 -80.17 -28.57 62.18
CA MET A 23 -81.39 -29.38 62.06
C MET A 23 -80.98 -30.86 61.89
N PRO A 24 -81.66 -31.82 62.54
CA PRO A 24 -81.21 -33.21 62.57
C PRO A 24 -81.62 -33.94 61.28
N ILE A 25 -80.74 -33.92 60.27
CA ILE A 25 -80.81 -34.76 59.08
C ILE A 25 -79.50 -35.56 59.03
N SER A 26 -79.58 -36.89 58.94
CA SER A 26 -78.40 -37.76 58.78
C SER A 26 -77.78 -37.55 57.40
N TYR A 27 -76.63 -36.88 57.33
CA TYR A 27 -75.88 -36.66 56.09
C TYR A 27 -74.92 -37.81 55.77
N GLY A 28 -74.74 -38.11 54.47
CA GLY A 28 -73.81 -39.14 53.98
C GLY A 28 -72.32 -38.75 54.04
N THR A 29 -72.00 -37.56 54.56
CA THR A 29 -70.64 -36.98 54.60
C THR A 29 -69.64 -37.84 55.38
N GLN A 30 -70.07 -38.51 56.45
CA GLN A 30 -69.22 -39.46 57.18
C GLN A 30 -68.71 -40.61 56.30
N LEU A 31 -69.50 -41.06 55.31
CA LEU A 31 -69.08 -42.13 54.41
C LEU A 31 -68.00 -41.66 53.41
N THR A 32 -68.06 -40.40 52.96
CA THR A 32 -66.99 -39.79 52.16
C THR A 32 -65.72 -39.57 52.97
N ASP A 33 -65.83 -39.12 54.22
CA ASP A 33 -64.66 -38.87 55.08
C ASP A 33 -63.98 -40.20 55.48
N MET A 34 -64.77 -41.24 55.81
CA MET A 34 -64.24 -42.59 56.04
C MET A 34 -63.59 -43.18 54.79
N SER A 35 -64.13 -42.88 53.60
CA SER A 35 -63.53 -43.30 52.35
C SER A 35 -62.17 -42.66 52.12
N GLU A 36 -62.05 -41.35 52.37
CA GLU A 36 -60.78 -40.63 52.30
C GLU A 36 -59.78 -41.21 53.31
N GLU A 37 -60.18 -41.42 54.57
CA GLU A 37 -59.32 -42.05 55.59
C GLU A 37 -58.84 -43.46 55.17
N TYR A 38 -59.74 -44.27 54.60
CA TYR A 38 -59.36 -45.59 54.08
C TYR A 38 -58.45 -45.51 52.86
N PHE A 39 -58.67 -44.54 51.98
CA PHE A 39 -57.82 -44.31 50.81
C PHE A 39 -56.40 -43.91 51.23
N GLU A 40 -56.27 -42.96 52.17
CA GLU A 40 -54.99 -42.52 52.72
C GLU A 40 -54.22 -43.66 53.39
N ARG A 41 -54.94 -44.60 54.02
CA ARG A 41 -54.37 -45.82 54.63
C ARG A 41 -54.10 -46.96 53.63
N GLY A 42 -54.36 -46.75 52.34
CA GLY A 42 -54.14 -47.76 51.30
C GLY A 42 -55.23 -48.85 51.20
N LEU A 43 -56.35 -48.70 51.91
CA LEU A 43 -57.45 -49.66 52.01
C LEU A 43 -58.49 -49.45 50.89
N MET A 44 -58.06 -49.65 49.65
CA MET A 44 -58.80 -49.26 48.43
C MET A 44 -60.20 -49.88 48.32
N HIS A 45 -60.37 -51.17 48.65
CA HIS A 45 -61.69 -51.82 48.60
C HIS A 45 -62.67 -51.32 49.67
N LEU A 46 -62.16 -50.96 50.86
CA LEU A 46 -62.98 -50.39 51.93
C LEU A 46 -63.37 -48.95 51.59
N SER A 47 -62.44 -48.18 51.00
CA SER A 47 -62.69 -46.84 50.46
C SER A 47 -63.78 -46.89 49.38
N GLU A 48 -63.63 -47.77 48.38
CA GLU A 48 -64.60 -47.95 47.30
C GLU A 48 -65.97 -48.39 47.81
N TYR A 49 -66.02 -49.34 48.75
CA TYR A 49 -67.27 -49.78 49.35
C TYR A 49 -68.02 -48.62 50.02
N LYS A 50 -67.33 -47.76 50.76
CA LYS A 50 -67.94 -46.60 51.43
C LYS A 50 -68.45 -45.55 50.44
N ILE A 51 -67.74 -45.32 49.34
CA ILE A 51 -68.20 -44.42 48.26
C ILE A 51 -69.41 -44.99 47.53
N LEU A 52 -69.43 -46.28 47.20
CA LEU A 52 -70.57 -46.93 46.56
C LEU A 52 -71.80 -46.96 47.48
N ASP A 53 -71.59 -47.21 48.78
CA ASP A 53 -72.65 -47.17 49.80
C ASP A 53 -73.23 -45.76 49.94
N LYS A 54 -72.36 -44.73 49.92
CA LYS A 54 -72.77 -43.33 49.91
C LYS A 54 -73.59 -42.98 48.67
N ILE A 55 -73.09 -43.29 47.47
CA ILE A 55 -73.77 -42.95 46.20
C ILE A 55 -75.13 -43.65 46.09
N LYS A 56 -75.23 -44.89 46.59
CA LYS A 56 -76.46 -45.68 46.56
C LYS A 56 -77.52 -45.18 47.56
N ASN A 57 -77.12 -44.84 48.77
CA ASN A 57 -78.05 -44.54 49.86
C ASN A 57 -78.34 -43.04 50.02
N PHE A 58 -77.48 -42.17 49.47
CA PHE A 58 -77.57 -40.71 49.57
C PHE A 58 -77.32 -40.01 48.21
N PRO A 59 -78.14 -40.29 47.18
CA PRO A 59 -77.91 -39.81 45.81
C PRO A 59 -78.06 -38.29 45.62
N ASP A 60 -78.89 -37.63 46.44
CA ASP A 60 -79.18 -36.17 46.37
C ASP A 60 -78.45 -35.35 47.45
N ASP A 61 -77.46 -35.95 48.12
CA ASP A 61 -76.68 -35.29 49.17
C ASP A 61 -75.76 -34.19 48.59
N PRO A 62 -75.61 -33.02 49.24
CA PRO A 62 -74.65 -31.97 48.89
C PRO A 62 -73.19 -32.42 48.71
N SER A 63 -72.76 -33.52 49.35
CA SER A 63 -71.47 -34.18 49.13
C SER A 63 -71.45 -35.10 47.89
N GLY A 64 -72.53 -35.11 47.09
CA GLY A 64 -72.75 -35.84 45.83
C GLY A 64 -71.55 -35.81 44.91
N ASP A 65 -71.18 -34.59 44.54
CA ASP A 65 -70.10 -34.32 43.60
C ASP A 65 -68.72 -34.75 44.14
N LYS A 66 -68.47 -34.55 45.45
CA LYS A 66 -67.24 -35.00 46.12
C LYS A 66 -67.09 -36.52 46.04
N ALA A 67 -68.17 -37.27 46.25
CA ALA A 67 -68.15 -38.73 46.14
C ALA A 67 -67.88 -39.22 44.72
N GLU A 68 -68.43 -38.57 43.69
CA GLU A 68 -68.14 -38.92 42.28
C GLU A 68 -66.68 -38.62 41.90
N MET A 69 -66.08 -37.56 42.46
CA MET A 69 -64.65 -37.28 42.32
C MET A 69 -63.78 -38.35 42.98
N LEU A 70 -64.05 -38.70 44.24
CA LEU A 70 -63.34 -39.78 44.95
C LEU A 70 -63.50 -41.13 44.25
N ARG A 71 -64.66 -41.40 43.67
CA ARG A 71 -64.90 -42.62 42.88
C ARG A 71 -64.08 -42.66 41.60
N ALA A 72 -63.98 -41.54 40.88
CA ALA A 72 -63.12 -41.44 39.71
C ALA A 72 -61.63 -41.57 40.09
N GLU A 73 -61.26 -41.08 41.27
CA GLU A 73 -59.91 -41.18 41.82
C GLU A 73 -59.51 -42.63 42.16
N LEU A 74 -60.43 -43.38 42.78
CA LEU A 74 -60.27 -44.82 43.01
C LEU A 74 -60.04 -45.59 41.70
N ASP A 75 -60.79 -45.26 40.64
CA ASP A 75 -60.57 -45.84 39.31
C ASP A 75 -59.17 -45.49 38.75
N LEU A 76 -58.67 -44.29 39.00
CA LEU A 76 -57.33 -43.87 38.57
C LEU A 76 -56.22 -44.61 39.30
N VAL A 77 -56.37 -44.80 40.62
CA VAL A 77 -55.41 -45.55 41.44
C VAL A 77 -55.44 -47.03 41.11
N ALA A 78 -56.62 -47.60 40.82
CA ALA A 78 -56.79 -48.97 40.37
C ALA A 78 -56.26 -49.23 38.94
N GLY A 79 -55.86 -48.17 38.20
CA GLY A 79 -55.33 -48.27 36.84
C GLY A 79 -56.38 -48.28 35.73
N ASN A 80 -57.66 -48.09 36.06
CA ASN A 80 -58.80 -48.04 35.13
C ASN A 80 -58.92 -46.67 34.43
N LEU A 81 -57.84 -46.23 33.78
CA LEU A 81 -57.71 -44.86 33.25
C LEU A 81 -58.82 -44.45 32.27
N SER A 82 -59.31 -45.38 31.45
CA SER A 82 -60.40 -45.10 30.50
C SER A 82 -61.75 -44.92 31.20
N VAL A 83 -62.01 -45.69 32.25
CA VAL A 83 -63.27 -45.62 33.02
C VAL A 83 -63.30 -44.31 33.80
N ALA A 84 -62.17 -43.96 34.43
CA ALA A 84 -62.01 -42.69 35.11
C ALA A 84 -62.19 -41.48 34.17
N ASP A 85 -61.55 -41.46 32.99
CA ASP A 85 -61.70 -40.35 32.03
C ASP A 85 -63.15 -40.21 31.55
N SER A 86 -63.84 -41.31 31.25
CA SER A 86 -65.25 -41.29 30.87
C SER A 86 -66.14 -40.73 31.98
N ARG A 87 -65.92 -41.14 33.23
CA ARG A 87 -66.69 -40.63 34.37
C ARG A 87 -66.44 -39.15 34.62
N LEU A 88 -65.18 -38.71 34.59
CA LEU A 88 -64.83 -37.30 34.74
C LEU A 88 -65.39 -36.45 33.59
N ALA A 89 -65.44 -37.00 32.36
CA ALA A 89 -66.03 -36.32 31.21
C ALA A 89 -67.54 -36.15 31.37
N GLU A 90 -68.24 -37.20 31.81
CA GLU A 90 -69.68 -37.15 32.08
C GLU A 90 -70.00 -36.20 33.24
N PHE A 91 -69.21 -36.23 34.31
CA PHE A 91 -69.32 -35.33 35.44
C PHE A 91 -69.19 -33.86 35.01
N ALA A 92 -68.10 -33.50 34.31
CA ALA A 92 -67.88 -32.13 33.85
C ALA A 92 -68.97 -31.64 32.87
N LYS A 93 -69.61 -32.55 32.13
CA LYS A 93 -70.69 -32.23 31.19
C LYS A 93 -72.05 -32.06 31.87
N THR A 94 -72.37 -32.90 32.86
CA THR A 94 -73.69 -32.96 33.51
C THR A 94 -73.80 -32.07 34.75
N ARG A 95 -72.67 -31.76 35.40
CA ARG A 95 -72.57 -30.99 36.65
C ARG A 95 -71.84 -29.66 36.40
N THR A 96 -72.24 -28.88 35.39
CA THR A 96 -71.49 -27.71 34.89
C THR A 96 -71.26 -26.60 35.93
N ASN A 97 -72.12 -26.47 36.94
CA ASN A 97 -71.97 -25.48 38.02
C ASN A 97 -71.24 -26.02 39.26
N SER A 98 -70.76 -27.27 39.23
CA SER A 98 -70.09 -27.90 40.36
C SER A 98 -68.74 -27.24 40.66
N PRO A 99 -68.39 -27.00 41.94
CA PRO A 99 -67.05 -26.53 42.33
C PRO A 99 -65.93 -27.48 41.88
N PHE A 100 -66.23 -28.76 41.60
CA PHE A 100 -65.24 -29.76 41.20
C PHE A 100 -64.99 -29.86 39.69
N VAL A 101 -65.67 -29.07 38.84
CA VAL A 101 -65.44 -29.09 37.38
C VAL A 101 -63.98 -28.78 37.01
N PRO A 102 -63.31 -27.75 37.57
CA PRO A 102 -61.90 -27.50 37.27
C PRO A 102 -61.01 -28.68 37.64
N PHE A 103 -61.26 -29.31 38.79
CA PHE A 103 -60.54 -30.50 39.25
C PHE A 103 -60.71 -31.69 38.29
N ALA A 104 -61.94 -31.95 37.85
CA ALA A 104 -62.22 -32.99 36.88
C ALA A 104 -61.46 -32.77 35.57
N LEU A 105 -61.37 -31.53 35.08
CA LEU A 105 -60.62 -31.18 33.87
C LEU A 105 -59.11 -31.37 34.04
N ILE A 106 -58.55 -31.02 35.21
CA ILE A 106 -57.14 -31.26 35.56
C ILE A 106 -56.84 -32.76 35.53
N GLN A 107 -57.67 -33.58 36.18
CA GLN A 107 -57.51 -35.04 36.21
C GLN A 107 -57.57 -35.65 34.82
N ARG A 108 -58.48 -35.20 33.96
CA ARG A 108 -58.54 -35.63 32.55
C ARG A 108 -57.29 -35.24 31.77
N GLY A 109 -56.75 -34.04 32.02
CA GLY A 109 -55.46 -33.61 31.49
C GLY A 109 -54.33 -34.54 31.91
N PHE A 110 -54.27 -34.91 33.19
CA PHE A 110 -53.28 -35.86 33.72
C PHE A 110 -53.41 -37.26 33.11
N ILE A 111 -54.63 -37.78 32.93
CA ILE A 111 -54.85 -39.07 32.26
C ILE A 111 -54.32 -39.04 30.83
N ALA A 112 -54.63 -37.98 30.08
CA ALA A 112 -54.13 -37.81 28.72
C ALA A 112 -52.60 -37.68 28.68
N PHE A 113 -52.02 -36.93 29.62
CA PHE A 113 -50.58 -36.75 29.76
C PHE A 113 -49.88 -38.09 30.08
N LYS A 114 -50.42 -38.87 31.02
CA LYS A 114 -49.96 -40.24 31.36
C LYS A 114 -49.96 -41.16 30.15
N ALA A 115 -51.00 -41.06 29.33
CA ALA A 115 -51.15 -41.84 28.11
C ALA A 115 -50.27 -41.34 26.95
N LYS A 116 -49.37 -40.36 27.18
CA LYS A 116 -48.54 -39.68 26.17
C LYS A 116 -49.36 -39.03 25.05
N LYS A 117 -50.63 -38.72 25.30
CA LYS A 117 -51.54 -38.03 24.37
C LYS A 117 -51.47 -36.52 24.63
N PHE A 118 -50.31 -35.93 24.37
CA PHE A 118 -50.00 -34.55 24.78
C PHE A 118 -50.93 -33.49 24.17
N GLU A 119 -51.41 -33.67 22.93
CA GLU A 119 -52.40 -32.76 22.33
C GLU A 119 -53.76 -32.79 23.05
N LYS A 120 -54.17 -33.96 23.58
CA LYS A 120 -55.39 -34.06 24.39
C LYS A 120 -55.16 -33.44 25.77
N ALA A 121 -53.98 -33.67 26.35
CA ALA A 121 -53.59 -33.06 27.62
C ALA A 121 -53.59 -31.53 27.53
N GLU A 122 -53.03 -30.97 26.44
CA GLU A 122 -53.03 -29.53 26.14
C GLU A 122 -54.45 -28.95 26.17
N LYS A 123 -55.40 -29.59 25.47
CA LYS A 123 -56.81 -29.15 25.45
C LYS A 123 -57.44 -29.19 26.85
N HIS A 124 -57.25 -30.28 27.58
CA HIS A 124 -57.81 -30.44 28.93
C HIS A 124 -57.20 -29.45 29.93
N PHE A 125 -55.89 -29.23 29.92
CA PHE A 125 -55.24 -28.25 30.80
C PHE A 125 -55.57 -26.80 30.43
N THR A 126 -55.79 -26.51 29.14
CA THR A 126 -56.29 -25.18 28.72
C THR A 126 -57.69 -24.94 29.28
N SER A 127 -58.60 -25.90 29.12
CA SER A 127 -59.95 -25.80 29.68
C SER A 127 -59.94 -25.74 31.21
N ALA A 128 -59.08 -26.53 31.86
CA ALA A 128 -58.91 -26.53 33.31
C ALA A 128 -58.46 -25.15 33.81
N LYS A 129 -57.43 -24.57 33.20
CA LYS A 129 -56.93 -23.22 33.56
C LYS A 129 -58.03 -22.17 33.47
N VAL A 130 -58.77 -22.13 32.36
CA VAL A 130 -59.86 -21.17 32.15
C VAL A 130 -60.95 -21.36 33.20
N SER A 131 -61.38 -22.61 33.41
CA SER A 131 -62.42 -22.96 34.38
C SER A 131 -62.00 -22.63 35.83
N SER A 132 -60.74 -22.89 36.19
CA SER A 132 -60.17 -22.52 37.49
C SER A 132 -60.12 -21.01 37.69
N LEU A 133 -59.70 -20.22 36.70
CA LEU A 133 -59.68 -18.75 36.82
C LEU A 133 -61.08 -18.15 36.93
N GLU A 134 -62.06 -18.71 36.22
CA GLU A 134 -63.45 -18.30 36.32
C GLU A 134 -64.05 -18.66 37.70
N ALA A 135 -63.79 -19.88 38.19
CA ALA A 135 -64.17 -20.31 39.52
C ALA A 135 -63.51 -19.44 40.61
N PHE A 136 -62.24 -19.05 40.43
CA PHE A 136 -61.55 -18.12 41.33
C PHE A 136 -62.24 -16.75 41.37
N ARG A 137 -62.59 -16.19 40.21
CA ARG A 137 -63.27 -14.88 40.13
C ARG A 137 -64.66 -14.90 40.75
N THR A 138 -65.37 -16.02 40.63
CA THR A 138 -66.76 -16.14 41.09
C THR A 138 -66.86 -16.55 42.56
N ARG A 139 -65.92 -17.34 43.07
CA ARG A 139 -65.97 -17.95 44.42
C ARG A 139 -64.94 -17.37 45.39
N ASN A 140 -63.93 -16.65 44.89
CA ASN A 140 -62.88 -15.99 45.67
C ASN A 140 -62.13 -16.93 46.65
N ASP A 141 -61.85 -18.15 46.18
CA ASP A 141 -61.17 -19.20 46.95
C ASP A 141 -59.80 -19.52 46.33
N SER A 142 -58.74 -19.41 47.13
CA SER A 142 -57.34 -19.56 46.71
C SER A 142 -57.04 -20.90 46.05
N ASP A 143 -57.79 -21.94 46.34
CA ASP A 143 -57.55 -23.26 45.75
C ASP A 143 -57.78 -23.26 44.22
N TYR A 144 -58.71 -22.44 43.73
CA TYR A 144 -58.89 -22.26 42.29
C TYR A 144 -57.74 -21.49 41.64
N TYR A 145 -57.09 -20.58 42.37
CA TYR A 145 -55.87 -19.91 41.89
C TYR A 145 -54.71 -20.91 41.80
N HIS A 146 -54.56 -21.79 42.80
CA HIS A 146 -53.57 -22.88 42.76
C HIS A 146 -53.84 -23.85 41.60
N ASN A 147 -55.10 -24.25 41.39
CA ASN A 147 -55.51 -25.10 40.27
C ASN A 147 -55.25 -24.46 38.90
N ALA A 148 -55.46 -23.14 38.76
CA ALA A 148 -55.13 -22.41 37.55
C ALA A 148 -53.61 -22.42 37.29
N HIS A 149 -52.80 -22.25 38.33
CA HIS A 149 -51.34 -22.29 38.23
C HIS A 149 -50.82 -23.69 37.84
N ILE A 150 -51.33 -24.74 38.48
CA ILE A 150 -50.99 -26.15 38.17
C ILE A 150 -51.34 -26.46 36.71
N SER A 151 -52.56 -26.10 36.29
CA SER A 151 -53.03 -26.30 34.91
C SER A 151 -52.14 -25.56 33.90
N ASN A 152 -51.71 -24.34 34.24
CA ASN A 152 -50.84 -23.54 33.39
C ASN A 152 -49.44 -24.18 33.21
N TYR A 153 -48.83 -24.64 34.30
CA TYR A 153 -47.54 -25.33 34.24
C TYR A 153 -47.62 -26.64 33.44
N LEU A 154 -48.64 -27.46 33.69
CA LEU A 154 -48.84 -28.73 32.97
C LEU A 154 -49.20 -28.53 31.50
N LEU A 155 -49.89 -27.45 31.16
CA LEU A 155 -50.10 -27.02 29.78
C LEU A 155 -48.77 -26.73 29.08
N ALA A 156 -47.91 -25.92 29.70
CA ALA A 156 -46.59 -25.62 29.15
C ALA A 156 -45.71 -26.87 29.02
N LEU A 157 -45.74 -27.77 30.01
CA LEU A 157 -45.05 -29.04 29.95
C LEU A 157 -45.56 -29.91 28.79
N SER A 158 -46.89 -29.96 28.60
CA SER A 158 -47.52 -30.69 27.49
C SER A 158 -47.12 -30.13 26.12
N LEU A 159 -47.02 -28.81 25.97
CA LEU A 159 -46.53 -28.15 24.76
C LEU A 159 -45.05 -28.48 24.51
N SER A 160 -44.22 -28.44 25.55
CA SER A 160 -42.80 -28.80 25.45
C SER A 160 -42.59 -30.27 25.05
N GLN A 161 -43.40 -31.20 25.57
CA GLN A 161 -43.34 -32.63 25.19
C GLN A 161 -43.79 -32.90 23.74
N GLN A 162 -44.53 -31.98 23.13
CA GLN A 162 -44.87 -32.01 21.70
C GLN A 162 -43.76 -31.41 20.81
N GLY A 163 -42.66 -30.88 21.39
CA GLY A 163 -41.65 -30.12 20.66
C GLY A 163 -42.05 -28.68 20.36
N LYS A 164 -43.23 -28.22 20.82
CA LYS A 164 -43.72 -26.83 20.68
C LYS A 164 -43.10 -25.91 21.74
N HIS A 165 -41.77 -25.88 21.80
CA HIS A 165 -41.04 -25.19 22.85
C HIS A 165 -41.26 -23.66 22.85
N LEU A 166 -41.40 -23.05 21.67
CA LEU A 166 -41.66 -21.61 21.56
C LEU A 166 -43.07 -21.24 22.04
N ASP A 167 -44.07 -22.09 21.80
CA ASP A 167 -45.46 -21.86 22.25
C ASP A 167 -45.61 -22.03 23.76
N ALA A 168 -44.74 -22.84 24.38
CA ALA A 168 -44.70 -23.01 25.84
C ALA A 168 -44.18 -21.75 26.58
N ILE A 169 -43.35 -20.92 25.94
CA ILE A 169 -42.72 -19.75 26.58
C ILE A 169 -43.77 -18.73 27.05
N PRO A 170 -44.73 -18.24 26.22
CA PRO A 170 -45.78 -17.33 26.67
C PRO A 170 -46.64 -17.90 27.82
N VAL A 171 -46.93 -19.20 27.78
CA VAL A 171 -47.71 -19.88 28.83
C VAL A 171 -46.95 -19.87 30.15
N LEU A 172 -45.65 -20.15 30.13
CA LEU A 172 -44.81 -20.08 31.33
C LEU A 172 -44.65 -18.67 31.86
N PHE A 173 -44.50 -17.68 30.98
CA PHE A 173 -44.45 -16.26 31.36
C PHE A 173 -45.75 -15.82 32.06
N ASP A 174 -46.90 -16.23 31.55
CA ASP A 174 -48.19 -15.97 32.19
C ASP A 174 -48.24 -16.59 33.59
N GLY A 175 -47.72 -17.82 33.74
CA GLY A 175 -47.61 -18.50 35.03
C GLY A 175 -46.76 -17.74 36.05
N VAL A 176 -45.55 -17.32 35.67
CA VAL A 176 -44.62 -16.67 36.61
C VAL A 176 -44.94 -15.20 36.88
N ASN A 177 -45.67 -14.51 36.00
CA ASN A 177 -46.02 -13.09 36.17
C ASN A 177 -47.41 -12.90 36.77
N ASN A 178 -48.42 -13.55 36.19
CA ASN A 178 -49.83 -13.34 36.56
C ASN A 178 -50.31 -14.35 37.62
N LEU A 179 -49.62 -15.50 37.76
CA LEU A 179 -49.91 -16.53 38.75
C LEU A 179 -48.75 -16.73 39.76
N SER A 180 -47.98 -15.67 40.02
CA SER A 180 -46.68 -15.71 40.71
C SER A 180 -46.63 -16.24 42.14
N GLN A 181 -47.79 -16.41 42.81
CA GLN A 181 -47.88 -17.00 44.16
C GLN A 181 -48.15 -18.52 44.11
N GLY A 182 -48.10 -19.13 42.93
CA GLY A 182 -48.39 -20.54 42.74
C GLY A 182 -47.24 -21.48 43.11
N GLU A 183 -47.59 -22.70 43.48
CA GLU A 183 -46.65 -23.71 44.02
C GLU A 183 -45.56 -24.17 43.03
N TYR A 184 -45.80 -24.01 41.72
CA TYR A 184 -44.90 -24.47 40.63
C TYR A 184 -44.16 -23.30 39.94
N THR A 185 -44.06 -22.15 40.60
CA THR A 185 -43.45 -20.95 40.00
C THR A 185 -41.94 -21.15 39.77
N ASP A 186 -41.25 -21.83 40.68
CA ASP A 186 -39.84 -22.23 40.54
C ASP A 186 -39.66 -23.28 39.43
N ASP A 187 -40.54 -24.29 39.34
CA ASP A 187 -40.58 -25.25 38.23
C ASP A 187 -40.82 -24.57 36.86
N SER A 188 -41.64 -23.50 36.84
CA SER A 188 -41.91 -22.74 35.62
C SER A 188 -40.69 -21.94 35.16
N TYR A 189 -39.96 -21.31 36.09
CA TYR A 189 -38.66 -20.71 35.78
C TYR A 189 -37.64 -21.75 35.31
N PHE A 190 -37.64 -22.93 35.92
CA PHE A 190 -36.74 -24.01 35.53
C PHE A 190 -37.04 -24.48 34.10
N LEU A 191 -38.31 -24.70 33.76
CA LEU A 191 -38.73 -25.12 32.43
C LEU A 191 -38.46 -24.03 31.38
N LEU A 192 -38.60 -22.74 31.71
CA LEU A 192 -38.15 -21.63 30.86
C LEU A 192 -36.66 -21.74 30.56
N GLY A 193 -35.83 -21.92 31.60
CA GLY A 193 -34.39 -22.15 31.46
C GLY A 193 -34.08 -23.35 30.55
N ARG A 194 -34.77 -24.48 30.76
CA ARG A 194 -34.61 -25.70 29.96
C ARG A 194 -34.98 -25.51 28.50
N ILE A 195 -36.07 -24.79 28.20
CA ILE A 195 -36.49 -24.49 26.83
C ILE A 195 -35.44 -23.63 26.12
N HIS A 196 -34.94 -22.59 26.79
CA HIS A 196 -33.87 -21.77 26.23
C HIS A 196 -32.58 -22.58 26.00
N GLU A 197 -32.24 -23.49 26.92
CA GLU A 197 -31.09 -24.39 26.78
C GLU A 197 -31.24 -25.38 25.62
N ILE A 198 -32.43 -25.99 25.44
CA ILE A 198 -32.74 -26.89 24.31
C ILE A 198 -32.59 -26.16 22.98
N ASN A 199 -33.00 -24.89 22.94
CA ASN A 199 -32.86 -24.02 21.77
C ASN A 199 -31.45 -23.40 21.61
N ARG A 200 -30.45 -23.87 22.38
CA ARG A 200 -29.05 -23.40 22.39
C ARG A 200 -28.88 -21.92 22.77
N ASN A 201 -29.87 -21.32 23.42
CA ASN A 201 -29.82 -19.95 23.95
C ASN A 201 -29.33 -19.97 25.40
N TYR A 202 -28.08 -20.40 25.60
CA TYR A 202 -27.51 -20.66 26.93
C TYR A 202 -27.46 -19.42 27.84
N ASP A 203 -27.16 -18.23 27.32
CA ASP A 203 -27.15 -17.01 28.13
C ASP A 203 -28.55 -16.70 28.69
N SER A 204 -29.61 -16.88 27.90
CA SER A 204 -31.00 -16.74 28.38
C SER A 204 -31.35 -17.82 29.39
N ALA A 205 -30.92 -19.07 29.17
CA ALA A 205 -31.14 -20.15 30.14
C ALA A 205 -30.51 -19.83 31.51
N LEU A 206 -29.27 -19.31 31.51
CA LEU A 206 -28.56 -18.91 32.72
C LEU A 206 -29.26 -17.79 33.50
N VAL A 207 -29.99 -16.89 32.84
CA VAL A 207 -30.78 -15.87 33.53
C VAL A 207 -31.88 -16.51 34.38
N TYR A 208 -32.61 -17.48 33.83
CA TYR A 208 -33.68 -18.16 34.57
C TYR A 208 -33.15 -19.05 35.68
N TYR A 209 -32.07 -19.80 35.45
CA TYR A 209 -31.44 -20.59 36.51
C TYR A 209 -30.94 -19.70 37.66
N ARG A 210 -30.40 -18.51 37.36
CA ARG A 210 -29.99 -17.54 38.39
C ARG A 210 -31.18 -16.98 39.18
N ILE A 211 -32.34 -16.78 38.55
CA ILE A 211 -33.56 -16.39 39.27
C ILE A 211 -33.91 -17.43 40.33
N ILE A 212 -33.83 -18.73 39.98
CA ILE A 212 -34.11 -19.82 40.92
C ILE A 212 -33.10 -19.83 42.06
N GLU A 213 -31.80 -19.74 41.75
CA GLU A 213 -30.73 -19.69 42.75
C GLU A 213 -30.91 -18.55 43.77
N ASN A 214 -31.46 -17.42 43.35
CA ASN A 214 -31.65 -16.25 44.20
C ASN A 214 -32.97 -16.27 44.98
N LYS A 215 -34.09 -16.65 44.34
CA LYS A 215 -35.43 -16.59 44.93
C LYS A 215 -35.82 -17.84 45.72
N TYR A 216 -35.26 -19.00 45.38
CA TYR A 216 -35.64 -20.29 45.95
C TYR A 216 -34.41 -21.05 46.47
N PRO A 217 -33.66 -20.49 47.45
CA PRO A 217 -32.44 -21.11 47.95
C PRO A 217 -32.74 -22.41 48.71
N GLY A 218 -31.88 -23.42 48.51
CA GLY A 218 -31.95 -24.67 49.26
C GLY A 218 -33.00 -25.67 48.77
N THR A 219 -33.67 -25.42 47.63
CA THR A 219 -34.68 -26.34 47.08
C THR A 219 -34.08 -27.40 46.15
N PRO A 220 -34.77 -28.53 45.91
CA PRO A 220 -34.38 -29.49 44.86
C PRO A 220 -34.31 -28.86 43.46
N VAL A 221 -35.19 -27.90 43.15
CA VAL A 221 -35.19 -27.17 41.88
C VAL A 221 -33.93 -26.32 41.72
N MET A 222 -33.43 -25.71 42.79
CA MET A 222 -32.13 -25.04 42.79
C MET A 222 -30.98 -26.01 42.51
N LEU A 223 -30.99 -27.20 43.12
CA LEU A 223 -29.94 -28.20 42.89
C LEU A 223 -29.84 -28.58 41.41
N VAL A 224 -30.97 -28.92 40.78
CA VAL A 224 -31.00 -29.25 39.34
C VAL A 224 -30.64 -28.03 38.49
N SER A 225 -31.08 -26.83 38.87
CA SER A 225 -30.71 -25.58 38.18
C SER A 225 -29.21 -25.33 38.19
N LEU A 226 -28.51 -25.58 39.31
CA LEU A 226 -27.05 -25.45 39.40
C LEU A 226 -26.33 -26.41 38.44
N VAL A 227 -26.82 -27.65 38.32
CA VAL A 227 -26.27 -28.63 37.37
C VAL A 227 -26.49 -28.18 35.92
N ARG A 228 -27.69 -27.65 35.58
CA ARG A 228 -27.94 -27.08 34.24
C ARG A 228 -27.15 -25.79 33.99
N THR A 229 -26.94 -24.96 35.01
CA THR A 229 -26.05 -23.80 34.99
C THR A 229 -24.64 -24.24 34.61
N ALA A 230 -24.13 -25.32 35.23
CA ALA A 230 -22.84 -25.88 34.88
C ALA A 230 -22.80 -26.37 33.43
N ASN A 231 -23.78 -27.16 32.99
CA ASN A 231 -23.89 -27.64 31.62
C ASN A 231 -23.90 -26.51 30.58
N SER A 232 -24.67 -25.45 30.85
CA SER A 232 -24.76 -24.27 29.98
C SER A 232 -23.45 -23.48 29.95
N ASN A 233 -22.73 -23.40 31.09
CA ASN A 233 -21.40 -22.79 31.13
C ASN A 233 -20.35 -23.64 30.40
N ILE A 234 -20.40 -24.98 30.47
CA ILE A 234 -19.54 -25.86 29.67
C ILE A 234 -19.77 -25.63 28.18
N ALA A 235 -21.04 -25.58 27.74
CA ALA A 235 -21.39 -25.27 26.35
C ALA A 235 -20.90 -23.88 25.91
N LEU A 236 -20.93 -22.90 26.80
CA LEU A 236 -20.36 -21.55 26.60
C LEU A 236 -18.84 -21.47 26.81
N ARG A 237 -18.15 -22.60 27.01
CA ARG A 237 -16.72 -22.68 27.28
C ARG A 237 -16.22 -21.89 28.50
N LYS A 238 -17.02 -21.84 29.57
CA LYS A 238 -16.69 -21.17 30.84
C LYS A 238 -16.48 -22.23 31.95
N PRO A 239 -15.35 -22.96 31.95
CA PRO A 239 -15.17 -24.11 32.85
C PRO A 239 -15.09 -23.71 34.32
N THR A 240 -14.52 -22.54 34.65
CA THR A 240 -14.40 -22.08 36.03
C THR A 240 -15.77 -21.81 36.66
N THR A 241 -16.68 -21.16 35.93
CA THR A 241 -18.04 -20.90 36.43
C THR A 241 -18.85 -22.19 36.50
N ALA A 242 -18.63 -23.14 35.58
CA ALA A 242 -19.22 -24.47 35.66
C ALA A 242 -18.77 -25.23 36.90
N LEU A 243 -17.47 -25.26 37.20
CA LEU A 243 -16.91 -25.90 38.41
C LEU A 243 -17.49 -25.29 39.70
N VAL A 244 -17.59 -23.96 39.78
CA VAL A 244 -18.22 -23.29 40.94
C VAL A 244 -19.68 -23.72 41.12
N ALA A 245 -20.44 -23.80 40.03
CA ALA A 245 -21.82 -24.27 40.09
C ALA A 245 -21.92 -25.74 40.53
N LEU A 246 -21.01 -26.60 40.05
CA LEU A 246 -20.95 -28.02 40.42
C LEU A 246 -20.54 -28.26 41.88
N GLU A 247 -19.63 -27.45 42.43
CA GLU A 247 -19.29 -27.51 43.86
C GLU A 247 -20.45 -27.10 44.76
N ARG A 248 -21.19 -26.04 44.36
CA ARG A 248 -22.41 -25.62 45.04
C ARG A 248 -23.48 -26.71 44.96
N ALA A 249 -23.66 -27.33 43.79
CA ALA A 249 -24.60 -28.44 43.60
C ALA A 249 -24.23 -29.64 44.49
N GLY A 250 -22.96 -30.06 44.52
CA GLY A 250 -22.51 -31.18 45.36
C GLY A 250 -22.66 -30.91 46.86
N THR A 251 -22.46 -29.66 47.30
CA THR A 251 -22.67 -29.26 48.69
C THR A 251 -24.16 -29.25 49.06
N LEU A 252 -25.00 -28.67 48.20
CA LEU A 252 -26.45 -28.66 48.40
C LEU A 252 -27.04 -30.07 48.40
N HIS A 253 -26.58 -30.94 47.50
CA HIS A 253 -27.02 -32.33 47.44
C HIS A 253 -26.74 -33.08 48.76
N ARG A 254 -25.53 -32.95 49.32
CA ARG A 254 -25.20 -33.55 50.62
C ARG A 254 -26.08 -33.01 51.75
N LYS A 255 -26.33 -31.69 51.77
CA LYS A 255 -27.18 -31.05 52.78
C LYS A 255 -28.63 -31.59 52.71
N LEU A 256 -29.19 -31.69 51.50
CA LEU A 256 -30.52 -32.23 51.25
C LEU A 256 -30.65 -33.73 51.60
N GLN A 257 -29.55 -34.49 51.62
CA GLN A 257 -29.55 -35.88 52.07
C GLN A 257 -29.52 -36.03 53.61
N THR A 258 -28.93 -35.08 54.32
CA THR A 258 -28.74 -35.13 55.79
C THR A 258 -29.89 -34.52 56.58
N GLU A 259 -30.58 -33.54 56.01
CA GLU A 259 -31.77 -32.95 56.60
C GLU A 259 -32.95 -33.84 56.20
N GLU A 260 -33.61 -34.52 57.16
CA GLU A 260 -34.88 -35.24 56.97
C GLU A 260 -36.05 -34.26 56.64
N ILE A 261 -35.74 -33.14 55.99
CA ILE A 261 -36.67 -32.19 55.41
C ILE A 261 -37.14 -32.80 54.09
N GLY A 262 -38.16 -33.65 54.19
CA GLY A 262 -39.17 -33.78 53.14
C GLY A 262 -38.67 -34.18 51.75
N PHE A 263 -37.90 -35.27 51.65
CA PHE A 263 -37.95 -36.09 50.43
C PHE A 263 -39.32 -36.79 50.25
N SER A 264 -40.29 -36.56 51.15
CA SER A 264 -41.56 -37.28 51.23
C SER A 264 -42.74 -36.69 50.45
N ASP A 265 -42.79 -35.40 50.09
CA ASP A 265 -44.01 -34.83 49.46
C ASP A 265 -43.84 -34.05 48.14
N LYS A 266 -42.60 -33.69 47.74
CA LYS A 266 -42.30 -33.19 46.38
C LYS A 266 -41.32 -34.12 45.68
N GLN A 267 -41.76 -35.31 45.27
CA GLN A 267 -40.89 -36.24 44.54
C GLN A 267 -40.63 -35.76 43.09
N ASN A 268 -39.44 -35.18 42.91
CA ASN A 268 -38.56 -35.18 41.73
C ASN A 268 -39.23 -35.31 40.35
N TYR A 269 -39.60 -34.18 39.76
CA TYR A 269 -39.99 -34.12 38.35
C TYR A 269 -38.81 -34.12 37.37
N PHE A 270 -37.55 -33.98 37.83
CA PHE A 270 -36.47 -33.57 36.92
C PHE A 270 -35.14 -34.35 36.87
N VAL A 271 -34.71 -35.20 37.81
CA VAL A 271 -33.45 -35.96 37.62
C VAL A 271 -33.37 -37.25 38.46
N GLU A 272 -33.16 -38.39 37.80
CA GLU A 272 -32.52 -39.59 38.35
C GLU A 272 -30.99 -39.45 38.13
N ASP A 273 -30.16 -39.87 39.09
CA ASP A 273 -28.67 -39.93 38.98
C ASP A 273 -27.87 -38.60 39.02
N LEU A 274 -28.34 -37.60 39.77
CA LEU A 274 -27.62 -36.32 40.01
C LEU A 274 -26.13 -36.46 40.42
N PRO A 275 -25.72 -37.37 41.32
CA PRO A 275 -24.31 -37.52 41.71
C PRO A 275 -23.40 -37.90 40.54
N GLU A 276 -23.89 -38.77 39.65
CA GLU A 276 -23.16 -39.24 38.47
C GLU A 276 -23.00 -38.10 37.47
N GLN A 277 -24.08 -37.37 37.20
CA GLN A 277 -24.07 -36.21 36.32
C GLN A 277 -23.15 -35.09 36.83
N ILE A 278 -23.15 -34.81 38.14
CA ILE A 278 -22.23 -33.82 38.74
C ILE A 278 -20.78 -34.25 38.50
N SER A 279 -20.45 -35.52 38.75
CA SER A 279 -19.10 -36.04 38.58
C SER A 279 -18.65 -36.00 37.11
N PHE A 280 -19.52 -36.43 36.18
CA PHE A 280 -19.25 -36.35 34.74
C PHE A 280 -19.00 -34.90 34.27
N LEU A 281 -19.87 -33.95 34.65
CA LEU A 281 -19.71 -32.54 34.28
C LEU A 281 -18.49 -31.88 34.94
N LYS A 282 -18.08 -32.34 36.13
CA LYS A 282 -16.81 -31.92 36.76
C LYS A 282 -15.62 -32.35 35.91
N GLY A 283 -15.59 -33.62 35.49
CA GLY A 283 -14.56 -34.14 34.58
C GLY A 283 -14.49 -33.36 33.25
N GLU A 284 -15.65 -33.09 32.63
CA GLU A 284 -15.74 -32.28 31.41
C GLU A 284 -15.24 -30.85 31.61
N SER A 285 -15.58 -30.25 32.76
CA SER A 285 -15.12 -28.90 33.10
C SER A 285 -13.60 -28.86 33.29
N TYR A 286 -13.00 -29.88 33.92
CA TYR A 286 -11.56 -30.00 34.05
C TYR A 286 -10.87 -30.20 32.70
N ASN A 287 -11.42 -31.05 31.83
CA ASN A 287 -10.95 -31.23 30.46
C ASN A 287 -10.93 -29.90 29.69
N LEU A 288 -12.04 -29.14 29.76
CA LEU A 288 -12.17 -27.83 29.13
C LEU A 288 -11.22 -26.78 29.74
N ALA A 289 -10.97 -26.85 31.05
CA ALA A 289 -9.97 -26.04 31.76
C ALA A 289 -8.52 -26.46 31.47
N LYS A 290 -8.30 -27.51 30.67
CA LYS A 290 -6.99 -28.14 30.41
C LYS A 290 -6.31 -28.71 31.66
N ASN A 291 -7.07 -28.98 32.72
CA ASN A 291 -6.58 -29.65 33.92
C ASN A 291 -6.81 -31.16 33.80
N TYR A 292 -6.06 -31.79 32.90
CA TYR A 292 -6.27 -33.18 32.53
C TYR A 292 -6.02 -34.17 33.68
N THR A 293 -5.19 -33.81 34.66
CA THR A 293 -4.93 -34.64 35.84
C THR A 293 -6.15 -34.75 36.74
N GLU A 294 -6.85 -33.64 36.98
CA GLU A 294 -8.10 -33.66 37.76
C GLU A 294 -9.24 -34.28 36.95
N ALA A 295 -9.26 -34.11 35.63
CA ALA A 295 -10.20 -34.82 34.76
C ALA A 295 -9.99 -36.35 34.83
N ASP A 296 -8.73 -36.81 34.76
CA ASP A 296 -8.37 -38.23 34.91
C ASP A 296 -8.87 -38.79 36.25
N ARG A 297 -8.61 -38.09 37.36
CA ARG A 297 -9.10 -38.48 38.69
C ARG A 297 -10.62 -38.57 38.74
N GLU A 298 -11.32 -37.54 38.28
CA GLU A 298 -12.78 -37.45 38.38
C GLU A 298 -13.49 -38.50 37.51
N PHE A 299 -13.02 -38.72 36.27
CA PHE A 299 -13.62 -39.75 35.41
C PHE A 299 -13.36 -41.16 35.92
N ASN A 300 -12.16 -41.46 36.46
CA ASN A 300 -11.94 -42.77 37.09
C ASN A 300 -12.85 -42.96 38.31
N TYR A 301 -13.02 -41.93 39.15
CA TYR A 301 -13.96 -41.97 40.27
C TYR A 301 -15.40 -42.26 39.82
N LEU A 302 -15.88 -41.60 38.76
CA LEU A 302 -17.19 -41.89 38.17
C LEU A 302 -17.29 -43.36 37.73
N LEU A 303 -16.31 -43.84 36.96
CA LEU A 303 -16.33 -45.18 36.36
C LEU A 303 -16.22 -46.31 37.39
N GLU A 304 -15.50 -46.09 38.49
CA GLU A 304 -15.36 -47.03 39.60
C GLU A 304 -16.60 -47.05 40.49
N LYS A 305 -17.13 -45.88 40.83
CA LYS A 305 -18.26 -45.75 41.77
C LYS A 305 -19.61 -46.06 41.12
N TYR A 306 -19.76 -45.74 39.83
CA TYR A 306 -21.00 -45.87 39.06
C TYR A 306 -20.77 -46.68 37.78
N PRO A 307 -20.47 -47.99 37.89
CA PRO A 307 -20.08 -48.80 36.74
C PRO A 307 -21.19 -48.95 35.69
N ASN A 308 -22.46 -48.78 36.06
CA ASN A 308 -23.63 -48.86 35.16
C ASN A 308 -24.20 -47.49 34.77
N SER A 309 -23.45 -46.40 35.00
CA SER A 309 -23.88 -45.04 34.70
C SER A 309 -24.25 -44.85 33.23
N GLU A 310 -25.29 -44.06 32.95
CA GLU A 310 -25.62 -43.66 31.58
C GLU A 310 -24.47 -42.87 30.91
N PHE A 311 -23.61 -42.22 31.72
CA PHE A 311 -22.46 -41.45 31.26
C PHE A 311 -21.20 -42.30 31.06
N ARG A 312 -21.23 -43.61 31.29
CA ARG A 312 -20.03 -44.47 31.30
C ARG A 312 -19.19 -44.34 30.03
N TYR A 313 -19.80 -44.48 28.86
CA TYR A 313 -19.07 -44.50 27.59
C TYR A 313 -18.62 -43.10 27.15
N ASP A 314 -19.39 -42.06 27.49
CA ASP A 314 -18.97 -40.68 27.29
C ASP A 314 -17.80 -40.33 28.22
N ALA A 315 -17.84 -40.77 29.48
CA ALA A 315 -16.74 -40.62 30.43
C ALA A 315 -15.47 -41.36 29.99
N LEU A 316 -15.60 -42.56 29.40
CA LEU A 316 -14.45 -43.28 28.82
C LEU A 316 -13.84 -42.51 27.65
N ASN A 317 -14.66 -41.92 26.77
CA ASN A 317 -14.18 -41.06 25.69
C ASN A 317 -13.46 -39.82 26.21
N SER A 318 -14.04 -39.15 27.19
CA SER A 318 -13.49 -37.94 27.79
C SER A 318 -12.23 -38.20 28.61
N LEU A 319 -12.16 -39.34 29.29
CA LEU A 319 -10.96 -39.83 29.96
C LEU A 319 -9.88 -40.18 28.95
N GLY A 320 -10.20 -40.89 27.87
CA GLY A 320 -9.26 -41.16 26.78
C GLY A 320 -8.69 -39.87 26.18
N TRP A 321 -9.53 -38.85 26.01
CA TRP A 321 -9.08 -37.52 25.58
C TRP A 321 -8.15 -36.85 26.60
N ALA A 322 -8.46 -36.91 27.89
CA ALA A 322 -7.59 -36.39 28.95
C ALA A 322 -6.21 -37.08 28.93
N LEU A 323 -6.19 -38.41 28.89
CA LEU A 323 -4.99 -39.24 28.85
C LEU A 323 -4.12 -38.96 27.61
N MET A 324 -4.74 -38.78 26.44
CA MET A 324 -4.04 -38.40 25.22
C MET A 324 -3.34 -37.03 25.34
N ASN A 325 -3.93 -36.07 26.07
CA ASN A 325 -3.30 -34.77 26.32
C ASN A 325 -2.29 -34.80 27.48
N LEU A 326 -2.32 -35.85 28.32
CA LEU A 326 -1.27 -36.19 29.30
C LEU A 326 -0.13 -37.02 28.68
N GLU A 327 -0.13 -37.22 27.35
CA GLU A 327 0.85 -38.04 26.62
C GLU A 327 0.86 -39.53 27.01
N ARG A 328 -0.18 -40.00 27.71
CA ARG A 328 -0.39 -41.41 28.08
C ARG A 328 -1.16 -42.14 26.99
N TYR A 329 -0.56 -42.26 25.80
CA TYR A 329 -1.26 -42.70 24.60
C TYR A 329 -1.79 -44.14 24.65
N ASP A 330 -1.02 -45.08 25.22
CA ASP A 330 -1.47 -46.49 25.31
C ASP A 330 -2.65 -46.64 26.28
N ASP A 331 -2.65 -45.89 27.39
CA ASP A 331 -3.79 -45.83 28.31
C ASP A 331 -5.03 -45.25 27.62
N ALA A 332 -4.86 -44.17 26.85
CA ALA A 332 -5.95 -43.56 26.08
C ALA A 332 -6.55 -44.55 25.06
N ILE A 333 -5.70 -45.26 24.31
CA ILE A 333 -6.11 -46.30 23.35
C ILE A 333 -6.91 -47.38 24.08
N SER A 334 -6.44 -47.85 25.24
CA SER A 334 -7.15 -48.84 26.04
C SER A 334 -8.55 -48.37 26.46
N LYS A 335 -8.73 -47.08 26.83
CA LYS A 335 -10.06 -46.55 27.16
C LYS A 335 -10.98 -46.46 25.94
N PHE A 336 -10.46 -46.06 24.78
CA PHE A 336 -11.26 -46.06 23.55
C PHE A 336 -11.63 -47.48 23.09
N ASP A 337 -10.74 -48.46 23.27
CA ASP A 337 -11.02 -49.87 22.99
C ASP A 337 -12.18 -50.41 23.83
N LEU A 338 -12.33 -49.97 25.09
CA LEU A 338 -13.47 -50.36 25.93
C LEU A 338 -14.81 -49.83 25.41
N VAL A 339 -14.82 -48.70 24.69
CA VAL A 339 -16.02 -48.18 24.03
C VAL A 339 -16.27 -48.96 22.74
N ILE A 340 -15.25 -49.08 21.88
CA ILE A 340 -15.37 -49.69 20.54
C ILE A 340 -15.80 -51.17 20.62
N ASN A 341 -15.27 -51.93 21.57
CA ASN A 341 -15.50 -53.37 21.69
C ASN A 341 -16.76 -53.73 22.51
N SER A 342 -17.55 -52.74 22.93
CA SER A 342 -18.77 -52.98 23.73
C SER A 342 -20.02 -53.09 22.85
N ASP A 343 -20.83 -54.14 23.09
CA ASP A 343 -22.11 -54.37 22.39
C ASP A 343 -23.29 -53.57 22.98
N SER A 344 -23.06 -52.74 24.00
CA SER A 344 -24.09 -51.95 24.66
C SER A 344 -24.69 -50.87 23.74
N GLU A 345 -26.02 -50.70 23.75
CA GLU A 345 -26.71 -49.64 23.00
C GLU A 345 -26.18 -48.24 23.34
N LEU A 346 -25.87 -47.98 24.63
CA LEU A 346 -25.23 -46.74 25.09
C LEU A 346 -23.85 -46.52 24.44
N SER A 347 -23.12 -47.60 24.15
CA SER A 347 -21.79 -47.50 23.54
C SER A 347 -21.87 -47.07 22.08
N GLN A 348 -22.89 -47.54 21.34
CA GLN A 348 -23.01 -47.29 19.89
C GLN A 348 -23.02 -45.79 19.53
N ARG A 349 -23.55 -44.94 20.42
CA ARG A 349 -23.52 -43.47 20.25
C ARG A 349 -22.13 -42.87 20.44
N ALA A 350 -21.30 -43.49 21.27
CA ALA A 350 -19.95 -43.05 21.65
C ALA A 350 -18.85 -43.61 20.73
N VAL A 351 -19.10 -44.72 20.02
CA VAL A 351 -18.13 -45.39 19.13
C VAL A 351 -17.50 -44.48 18.07
N PRO A 352 -18.24 -43.59 17.36
CA PRO A 352 -17.62 -42.75 16.34
C PRO A 352 -16.52 -41.85 16.91
N VAL A 353 -16.78 -41.24 18.08
CA VAL A 353 -15.81 -40.38 18.78
C VAL A 353 -14.60 -41.21 19.26
N ALA A 354 -14.86 -42.38 19.86
CA ALA A 354 -13.81 -43.29 20.32
C ALA A 354 -12.88 -43.70 19.19
N SER A 355 -13.44 -44.08 18.04
CA SER A 355 -12.68 -44.55 16.88
C SER A 355 -11.79 -43.46 16.29
N LEU A 356 -12.28 -42.21 16.22
CA LEU A 356 -11.49 -41.06 15.78
C LEU A 356 -10.30 -40.81 16.71
N TYR A 357 -10.55 -40.66 18.01
CA TYR A 357 -9.51 -40.28 18.96
C TYR A 357 -8.54 -41.42 19.27
N ARG A 358 -8.96 -42.67 19.08
CA ARG A 358 -8.04 -43.82 19.05
C ARG A 358 -7.04 -43.72 17.90
N ALA A 359 -7.51 -43.46 16.68
CA ALA A 359 -6.63 -43.26 15.52
C ALA A 359 -5.69 -42.05 15.71
N VAL A 360 -6.19 -40.95 16.30
CA VAL A 360 -5.35 -39.79 16.67
C VAL A 360 -4.32 -40.16 17.74
N SER A 361 -4.69 -40.97 18.73
CA SER A 361 -3.77 -41.43 19.77
C SER A 361 -2.66 -42.31 19.19
N LEU A 362 -2.96 -43.19 18.24
CA LEU A 362 -1.96 -43.98 17.50
C LEU A 362 -1.01 -43.08 16.70
N LYS A 363 -1.53 -42.05 16.03
CA LYS A 363 -0.71 -41.05 15.32
C LYS A 363 0.25 -40.35 16.28
N ARG A 364 -0.25 -39.86 17.42
CA ARG A 364 0.56 -39.16 18.45
C ARG A 364 1.58 -40.08 19.13
N ALA A 365 1.27 -41.37 19.26
CA ALA A 365 2.19 -42.40 19.75
C ALA A 365 3.28 -42.78 18.73
N GLY A 366 3.32 -42.18 17.54
CA GLY A 366 4.27 -42.50 16.48
C GLY A 366 3.95 -43.81 15.71
N LYS A 367 2.81 -44.45 15.97
CA LYS A 367 2.35 -45.68 15.29
C LYS A 367 1.68 -45.34 13.95
N LEU A 368 2.41 -44.64 13.07
CA LEU A 368 1.88 -43.98 11.87
C LEU A 368 1.17 -44.94 10.88
N GLU A 369 1.71 -46.15 10.65
CA GLU A 369 1.09 -47.13 9.74
C GLU A 369 -0.24 -47.69 10.28
N GLN A 370 -0.35 -47.83 11.60
CA GLN A 370 -1.61 -48.24 12.23
C GLN A 370 -2.65 -47.11 12.13
N ALA A 371 -2.24 -45.89 12.47
CA ALA A 371 -3.09 -44.71 12.35
C ALA A 371 -3.58 -44.50 10.90
N ARG A 372 -2.69 -44.63 9.90
CA ARG A 372 -3.03 -44.49 8.47
C ARG A 372 -4.11 -45.50 8.05
N ARG A 373 -3.99 -46.77 8.46
CA ARG A 373 -5.00 -47.81 8.19
C ARG A 373 -6.34 -47.49 8.84
N GLU A 374 -6.34 -47.03 10.08
CA GLU A 374 -7.56 -46.71 10.81
C GLU A 374 -8.28 -45.48 10.26
N PHE A 375 -7.55 -44.39 10.00
CA PHE A 375 -8.15 -43.23 9.34
C PHE A 375 -8.69 -43.56 7.95
N SER A 376 -8.02 -44.45 7.20
CA SER A 376 -8.51 -44.92 5.90
C SER A 376 -9.82 -45.69 6.05
N ALA A 377 -9.92 -46.60 7.03
CA ALA A 377 -11.14 -47.33 7.32
C ALA A 377 -12.29 -46.38 7.71
N LEU A 378 -12.04 -45.40 8.58
CA LEU A 378 -13.02 -44.38 8.98
C LEU A 378 -13.47 -43.52 7.79
N GLY A 379 -12.54 -43.14 6.90
CA GLY A 379 -12.83 -42.35 5.71
C GLY A 379 -13.65 -43.07 4.63
N MET A 380 -13.78 -44.40 4.72
CA MET A 380 -14.63 -45.22 3.85
C MET A 380 -16.02 -45.50 4.44
N GLN A 381 -16.25 -45.21 5.72
CA GLN A 381 -17.54 -45.45 6.37
C GLN A 381 -18.61 -44.49 5.82
N PRO A 382 -19.76 -45.01 5.34
CA PRO A 382 -20.87 -44.17 4.90
C PRO A 382 -21.38 -43.27 6.04
N ALA A 383 -21.57 -41.98 5.76
CA ALA A 383 -22.12 -41.00 6.69
C ALA A 383 -21.39 -40.89 8.04
N TYR A 384 -20.07 -41.12 8.07
CA TYR A 384 -19.28 -40.96 9.29
C TYR A 384 -19.33 -39.51 9.81
N PRO A 385 -19.76 -39.25 11.07
CA PRO A 385 -20.04 -37.89 11.55
C PRO A 385 -18.86 -36.92 11.53
N PHE A 386 -17.63 -37.44 11.63
CA PHE A 386 -16.41 -36.64 11.71
C PHE A 386 -15.51 -36.80 10.48
N LEU A 387 -16.09 -37.10 9.31
CA LEU A 387 -15.34 -37.33 8.08
C LEU A 387 -14.37 -36.19 7.74
N GLY A 388 -14.80 -34.94 7.93
CA GLY A 388 -13.95 -33.76 7.73
C GLY A 388 -12.69 -33.75 8.59
N LEU A 389 -12.81 -34.11 9.88
CA LEU A 389 -11.67 -34.22 10.80
C LEU A 389 -10.76 -35.40 10.45
N VAL A 390 -11.32 -36.55 10.04
CA VAL A 390 -10.53 -37.70 9.58
C VAL A 390 -9.68 -37.30 8.37
N LEU A 391 -10.30 -36.67 7.36
CA LEU A 391 -9.59 -36.26 6.15
C LEU A 391 -8.55 -35.18 6.44
N LEU A 392 -8.81 -34.26 7.38
CA LEU A 392 -7.82 -33.30 7.86
C LEU A 392 -6.60 -34.02 8.47
N GLU A 393 -6.80 -34.98 9.37
CA GLU A 393 -5.71 -35.68 10.03
C GLU A 393 -4.88 -36.53 9.04
N VAL A 394 -5.53 -37.15 8.05
CA VAL A 394 -4.86 -37.85 6.93
C VAL A 394 -4.07 -36.87 6.07
N GLY A 395 -4.68 -35.76 5.66
CA GLY A 395 -4.03 -34.74 4.86
C GLY A 395 -2.82 -34.14 5.56
N GLN A 396 -2.90 -33.93 6.87
CA GLN A 396 -1.77 -33.48 7.68
C GLN A 396 -0.65 -34.53 7.75
N MET A 397 -0.97 -35.82 7.91
CA MET A 397 0.04 -36.88 7.86
C MET A 397 0.75 -36.94 6.50
N GLN A 398 0.01 -36.78 5.40
CA GLN A 398 0.57 -36.74 4.05
C GLN A 398 1.47 -35.50 3.85
N TYR A 399 1.05 -34.34 4.36
CA TYR A 399 1.87 -33.13 4.34
C TYR A 399 3.18 -33.30 5.11
N GLU A 400 3.13 -33.85 6.33
CA GLU A 400 4.30 -34.14 7.16
C GLU A 400 5.24 -35.17 6.50
N ALA A 401 4.68 -36.14 5.77
CA ALA A 401 5.41 -37.11 4.96
C ALA A 401 5.97 -36.53 3.63
N ARG A 402 5.74 -35.24 3.35
CA ARG A 402 6.08 -34.55 2.08
C ARG A 402 5.40 -35.14 0.84
N GLU A 403 4.27 -35.83 1.02
CA GLU A 403 3.41 -36.37 -0.04
C GLU A 403 2.41 -35.30 -0.54
N PHE A 404 2.91 -34.14 -0.98
CA PHE A 404 2.09 -32.93 -1.20
C PHE A 404 0.94 -33.10 -2.20
N ASP A 405 1.12 -33.89 -3.27
CA ASP A 405 0.05 -34.16 -4.24
C ASP A 405 -1.11 -34.97 -3.63
N GLN A 406 -0.80 -35.90 -2.73
CA GLN A 406 -1.83 -36.67 -2.02
C GLN A 406 -2.50 -35.82 -0.95
N ALA A 407 -1.70 -35.07 -0.18
CA ALA A 407 -2.19 -34.13 0.83
C ALA A 407 -3.20 -33.15 0.24
N MET A 408 -2.86 -32.54 -0.91
CA MET A 408 -3.73 -31.63 -1.64
C MET A 408 -5.09 -32.28 -1.97
N LYS A 409 -5.09 -33.45 -2.62
CA LYS A 409 -6.33 -34.15 -3.01
C LYS A 409 -7.21 -34.50 -1.80
N THR A 410 -6.59 -34.98 -0.72
CA THR A 410 -7.29 -35.33 0.52
C THR A 410 -7.89 -34.10 1.18
N LEU A 411 -7.13 -33.00 1.29
CA LEU A 411 -7.57 -31.77 1.93
C LEU A 411 -8.62 -31.01 1.11
N GLU A 412 -8.53 -31.04 -0.22
CA GLU A 412 -9.59 -30.52 -1.09
C GLU A 412 -10.91 -31.28 -0.90
N ARG A 413 -10.84 -32.61 -0.74
CA ARG A 413 -12.01 -33.41 -0.35
C ARG A 413 -12.49 -33.02 1.05
N ALA A 414 -11.59 -32.90 2.03
CA ALA A 414 -11.93 -32.49 3.38
C ALA A 414 -12.69 -31.15 3.39
N ALA A 415 -12.25 -30.18 2.58
CA ALA A 415 -12.86 -28.86 2.47
C ALA A 415 -14.28 -28.88 1.89
N ARG A 416 -14.65 -29.90 1.11
CA ARG A 416 -16.01 -30.09 0.57
C ARG A 416 -16.94 -30.82 1.53
N GLU A 417 -16.42 -31.78 2.28
CA GLU A 417 -17.19 -32.64 3.18
C GLU A 417 -17.40 -32.02 4.58
N THR A 418 -16.63 -31.00 4.94
CA THR A 418 -16.68 -30.39 6.28
C THR A 418 -17.72 -29.29 6.36
N GLN A 419 -18.57 -29.35 7.40
CA GLN A 419 -19.53 -28.27 7.73
C GLN A 419 -19.15 -27.51 9.01
N ASP A 420 -18.19 -28.03 9.80
CA ASP A 420 -17.69 -27.40 11.02
C ASP A 420 -16.70 -26.26 10.70
N ALA A 421 -16.94 -25.07 11.26
CA ALA A 421 -16.13 -23.88 11.00
C ALA A 421 -14.68 -24.04 11.48
N ARG A 422 -14.47 -24.63 12.66
CA ARG A 422 -13.13 -24.82 13.23
C ARG A 422 -12.30 -25.78 12.39
N THR A 423 -12.89 -26.90 11.99
CA THR A 423 -12.26 -27.90 11.13
C THR A 423 -11.98 -27.31 9.75
N SER A 424 -12.91 -26.52 9.19
CA SER A 424 -12.72 -25.84 7.91
C SER A 424 -11.52 -24.88 7.92
N VAL A 425 -11.35 -24.09 8.98
CA VAL A 425 -10.17 -23.21 9.14
C VAL A 425 -8.87 -24.02 9.18
N ARG A 426 -8.83 -25.10 9.97
CA ARG A 426 -7.65 -25.98 10.02
C ARG A 426 -7.35 -26.61 8.67
N ILE A 427 -8.36 -27.06 7.93
CA ILE A 427 -8.20 -27.60 6.58
C ILE A 427 -7.60 -26.55 5.65
N SER A 428 -8.17 -25.34 5.59
CA SER A 428 -7.65 -24.27 4.73
C SER A 428 -6.22 -23.84 5.12
N LEU A 429 -5.85 -23.89 6.41
CA LEU A 429 -4.47 -23.64 6.84
C LEU A 429 -3.48 -24.70 6.33
N VAL A 430 -3.80 -25.99 6.48
CA VAL A 430 -2.92 -27.07 6.02
C VAL A 430 -2.90 -27.14 4.48
N LEU A 431 -4.04 -26.89 3.83
CA LEU A 431 -4.13 -26.84 2.37
C LEU A 431 -3.35 -25.64 1.81
N GLY A 432 -3.47 -24.47 2.44
CA GLY A 432 -2.67 -23.29 2.10
C GLY A 432 -1.17 -23.54 2.26
N ALA A 433 -0.75 -24.18 3.35
CA ALA A 433 0.64 -24.60 3.55
C ALA A 433 1.10 -25.62 2.49
N THR A 434 0.25 -26.57 2.11
CA THR A 434 0.51 -27.52 1.02
C THR A 434 0.75 -26.78 -0.30
N TYR A 435 -0.08 -25.79 -0.61
CA TYR A 435 0.10 -24.94 -1.79
C TYR A 435 1.39 -24.11 -1.76
N ILE A 436 1.83 -23.63 -0.59
CA ILE A 436 3.12 -22.95 -0.42
C ILE A 436 4.28 -23.86 -0.85
N GLU A 437 4.31 -25.10 -0.34
CA GLU A 437 5.36 -26.08 -0.67
C GLU A 437 5.36 -26.44 -2.17
N MET A 438 4.19 -26.47 -2.79
CA MET A 438 4.02 -26.65 -4.23
C MET A 438 4.26 -25.37 -5.06
N LYS A 439 4.60 -24.25 -4.43
CA LYS A 439 4.80 -22.92 -5.05
C LYS A 439 3.56 -22.38 -5.79
N LEU A 440 2.36 -22.81 -5.38
CA LEU A 440 1.07 -22.38 -5.91
C LEU A 440 0.54 -21.17 -5.12
N TRP A 441 1.27 -20.05 -5.17
CA TRP A 441 1.06 -18.88 -4.30
C TRP A 441 -0.35 -18.30 -4.33
N GLU A 442 -0.97 -18.18 -5.50
CA GLU A 442 -2.33 -17.64 -5.63
C GLU A 442 -3.39 -18.54 -4.98
N ARG A 443 -3.25 -19.86 -5.13
CA ARG A 443 -4.15 -20.82 -4.48
C ARG A 443 -3.97 -20.79 -2.96
N ALA A 444 -2.72 -20.71 -2.48
CA ALA A 444 -2.42 -20.56 -1.07
C ALA A 444 -3.08 -19.30 -0.46
N THR A 445 -2.93 -18.15 -1.13
CA THR A 445 -3.57 -16.89 -0.72
C THR A 445 -5.09 -17.04 -0.62
N GLY A 446 -5.72 -17.70 -1.61
CA GLY A 446 -7.15 -17.97 -1.61
C GLY A 446 -7.62 -18.77 -0.39
N GLU A 447 -6.88 -19.82 -0.02
CA GLU A 447 -7.20 -20.64 1.16
C GLU A 447 -7.03 -19.87 2.47
N PHE A 448 -5.97 -19.09 2.63
CA PHE A 448 -5.80 -18.30 3.85
C PHE A 448 -6.86 -17.19 3.98
N LYS A 449 -7.32 -16.61 2.86
CA LYS A 449 -8.47 -15.69 2.84
C LYS A 449 -9.78 -16.36 3.23
N LYS A 450 -10.01 -17.60 2.77
CA LYS A 450 -11.16 -18.39 3.20
C LYS A 450 -11.10 -18.68 4.70
N ALA A 451 -9.92 -19.06 5.21
CA ALA A 451 -9.70 -19.33 6.63
C ALA A 451 -9.92 -18.08 7.51
N GLU A 452 -9.43 -16.91 7.09
CA GLU A 452 -9.65 -15.64 7.78
C GLU A 452 -11.15 -15.31 7.86
N LEU A 453 -11.88 -15.35 6.75
CA LEU A 453 -13.32 -15.06 6.71
C LEU A 453 -14.12 -16.00 7.64
N LEU A 454 -13.75 -17.28 7.68
CA LEU A 454 -14.39 -18.26 8.56
C LEU A 454 -14.08 -17.99 10.03
N ALA A 455 -12.85 -17.58 10.35
CA ALA A 455 -12.46 -17.20 11.70
C ALA A 455 -13.11 -15.88 12.14
N GLU A 456 -13.22 -14.89 11.24
CA GLU A 456 -13.84 -13.60 11.55
C GLU A 456 -15.31 -13.72 11.94
N ASN A 457 -16.04 -14.58 11.23
CA ASN A 457 -17.47 -14.84 11.47
C ASN A 457 -17.73 -15.81 12.64
N ALA A 458 -16.70 -16.44 13.21
CA ALA A 458 -16.83 -17.31 14.37
C ALA A 458 -16.80 -16.52 15.68
N ASN A 459 -17.44 -17.04 16.72
CA ASN A 459 -17.32 -16.53 18.09
C ASN A 459 -16.38 -17.44 18.89
N ASP A 460 -15.95 -16.98 20.07
CA ASP A 460 -14.98 -17.72 20.90
C ASP A 460 -15.48 -19.09 21.36
N VAL A 461 -16.80 -19.29 21.38
CA VAL A 461 -17.43 -20.57 21.72
C VAL A 461 -17.23 -21.59 20.59
N THR A 462 -17.48 -21.18 19.35
CA THR A 462 -17.33 -22.05 18.16
C THR A 462 -15.88 -22.18 17.72
N MET A 463 -15.04 -21.17 17.96
CA MET A 463 -13.63 -21.15 17.60
C MET A 463 -12.73 -20.66 18.75
N PRO A 464 -12.32 -21.56 19.64
CA PRO A 464 -11.31 -21.24 20.66
C PRO A 464 -9.99 -20.87 20.00
N ASN A 465 -9.28 -19.91 20.59
CA ASN A 465 -8.05 -19.34 20.03
C ASN A 465 -8.28 -18.70 18.64
N ARG A 466 -9.45 -18.12 18.40
CA ARG A 466 -9.79 -17.38 17.17
C ARG A 466 -8.68 -16.42 16.76
N ASP A 467 -8.17 -15.63 17.71
CA ASP A 467 -7.13 -14.63 17.46
C ASP A 467 -5.81 -15.26 16.99
N TYR A 468 -5.45 -16.44 17.50
CA TYR A 468 -4.29 -17.19 17.01
C TYR A 468 -4.46 -17.59 15.55
N TYR A 469 -5.64 -18.07 15.16
CA TYR A 469 -5.91 -18.45 13.77
C TYR A 469 -5.91 -17.22 12.85
N LEU A 470 -6.53 -16.10 13.26
CA LEU A 470 -6.52 -14.85 12.51
C LEU A 470 -5.11 -14.32 12.30
N ALA A 471 -4.29 -14.32 13.35
CA ALA A 471 -2.89 -13.92 13.25
C ALA A 471 -2.12 -14.83 12.27
N LEU A 472 -2.30 -16.15 12.37
CA LEU A 472 -1.63 -17.10 11.48
C LEU A 472 -2.08 -16.95 10.01
N THR A 473 -3.36 -16.73 9.75
CA THR A 473 -3.89 -16.53 8.38
C THR A 473 -3.35 -15.24 7.77
N ARG A 474 -3.38 -14.13 8.51
CA ARG A 474 -2.90 -12.82 8.04
C ARG A 474 -1.42 -12.83 7.70
N LEU A 475 -0.60 -13.43 8.56
CA LEU A 475 0.82 -13.61 8.27
C LEU A 475 1.02 -14.40 6.98
N ASN A 476 0.40 -15.57 6.87
CA ASN A 476 0.59 -16.43 5.70
C ASN A 476 0.04 -15.80 4.41
N GLN A 477 -1.09 -15.07 4.44
CA GLN A 477 -1.58 -14.28 3.31
C GLN A 477 -0.57 -13.23 2.87
N GLY A 478 -0.03 -12.46 3.82
CA GLY A 478 0.98 -11.43 3.53
C GLY A 478 2.18 -12.05 2.81
N ILE A 479 2.69 -13.17 3.31
CA ILE A 479 3.80 -13.91 2.71
C ILE A 479 3.46 -14.37 1.29
N THR A 480 2.31 -15.03 1.10
CA THR A 480 1.94 -15.57 -0.21
C THR A 480 1.65 -14.48 -1.23
N LEU A 481 1.09 -13.33 -0.82
CA LEU A 481 0.88 -12.16 -1.68
C LEU A 481 2.20 -11.55 -2.15
N VAL A 482 3.20 -11.40 -1.27
CA VAL A 482 4.54 -10.95 -1.68
C VAL A 482 5.15 -11.93 -2.70
N LYS A 483 5.06 -13.25 -2.44
CA LYS A 483 5.56 -14.29 -3.35
C LYS A 483 4.82 -14.35 -4.68
N ALA A 484 3.54 -14.01 -4.70
CA ALA A 484 2.70 -13.90 -5.89
C ALA A 484 2.94 -12.60 -6.70
N ARG A 485 3.92 -11.77 -6.31
CA ARG A 485 4.20 -10.44 -6.91
C ARG A 485 3.07 -9.42 -6.72
N ARG A 486 2.21 -9.61 -5.72
CA ARG A 486 1.11 -8.70 -5.31
C ARG A 486 1.46 -8.00 -4.00
N ALA A 487 2.65 -7.38 -3.97
CA ALA A 487 3.24 -6.81 -2.76
C ALA A 487 2.38 -5.70 -2.13
N THR A 488 1.69 -4.88 -2.92
CA THR A 488 0.81 -3.80 -2.41
C THR A 488 -0.32 -4.36 -1.55
N GLU A 489 -0.90 -5.48 -1.95
CA GLU A 489 -2.00 -6.12 -1.21
C GLU A 489 -1.52 -6.80 0.06
N ALA A 490 -0.24 -7.21 0.14
CA ALA A 490 0.34 -7.87 1.30
C ALA A 490 0.50 -6.95 2.51
N ILE A 491 0.78 -5.67 2.27
CA ILE A 491 1.11 -4.66 3.29
C ILE A 491 0.10 -4.61 4.44
N PRO A 492 -1.22 -4.43 4.21
CA PRO A 492 -2.20 -4.32 5.29
C PRO A 492 -2.25 -5.56 6.19
N TYR A 493 -2.14 -6.78 5.62
CA TYR A 493 -2.17 -8.02 6.40
C TYR A 493 -0.94 -8.17 7.31
N LEU A 494 0.25 -7.82 6.78
CA LEU A 494 1.49 -7.86 7.55
C LEU A 494 1.51 -6.79 8.66
N GLN A 495 1.03 -5.58 8.35
CA GLN A 495 0.88 -4.52 9.35
C GLN A 495 -0.10 -4.92 10.47
N ALA A 496 -1.26 -5.48 10.11
CA ALA A 496 -2.25 -5.95 11.09
C ALA A 496 -1.64 -7.03 12.01
N TYR A 497 -0.95 -8.02 11.43
CA TYR A 497 -0.27 -9.05 12.21
C TYR A 497 0.74 -8.46 13.21
N ILE A 498 1.61 -7.54 12.76
CA ILE A 498 2.64 -6.92 13.61
C ILE A 498 2.00 -6.06 14.72
N ALA A 499 0.91 -5.35 14.42
CA ALA A 499 0.21 -4.53 15.40
C ALA A 499 -0.42 -5.36 16.52
N GLU A 500 -0.98 -6.53 16.18
CA GLU A 500 -1.63 -7.46 17.11
C GLU A 500 -0.62 -8.33 17.86
N ASN A 501 0.56 -8.60 17.28
CA ASN A 501 1.56 -9.55 17.81
C ASN A 501 2.93 -8.89 17.98
N LYS A 502 3.01 -7.76 18.70
CA LYS A 502 4.24 -6.94 18.76
C LYS A 502 5.51 -7.70 19.14
N ASP A 503 5.41 -8.68 20.03
CA ASP A 503 6.51 -9.56 20.48
C ASP A 503 6.20 -11.04 20.24
N GLY A 504 5.40 -11.32 19.19
CA GLY A 504 5.06 -12.66 18.77
C GLY A 504 6.24 -13.43 18.18
N ALA A 505 6.18 -14.76 18.25
CA ALA A 505 7.27 -15.64 17.83
C ALA A 505 7.65 -15.57 16.33
N ARG A 506 6.80 -14.97 15.48
CA ARG A 506 7.03 -14.82 14.03
C ARG A 506 6.96 -13.36 13.57
N THR A 507 7.09 -12.41 14.50
CA THR A 507 7.04 -10.97 14.17
C THR A 507 8.29 -10.51 13.43
N ASP A 508 9.41 -11.18 13.65
CA ASP A 508 10.63 -11.00 12.86
C ASP A 508 10.41 -11.39 11.39
N GLU A 509 9.77 -12.52 11.13
CA GLU A 509 9.39 -12.95 9.79
C GLU A 509 8.40 -11.99 9.14
N ALA A 510 7.39 -11.52 9.88
CA ALA A 510 6.43 -10.55 9.37
C ALA A 510 7.09 -9.22 8.97
N LEU A 511 8.01 -8.70 9.79
CA LEU A 511 8.77 -7.48 9.49
C LEU A 511 9.65 -7.66 8.25
N PHE A 512 10.29 -8.82 8.08
CA PHE A 512 11.05 -9.13 6.88
C PHE A 512 10.18 -9.07 5.62
N TRP A 513 9.03 -9.76 5.63
CA TRP A 513 8.12 -9.77 4.48
C TRP A 513 7.48 -8.40 4.23
N LEU A 514 7.29 -7.59 5.27
CA LEU A 514 6.82 -6.20 5.13
C LEU A 514 7.89 -5.33 4.47
N GLY A 515 9.16 -5.47 4.86
CA GLY A 515 10.29 -4.81 4.22
C GLY A 515 10.42 -5.17 2.74
N GLU A 516 10.24 -6.46 2.41
CA GLU A 516 10.21 -6.95 1.02
C GLU A 516 9.00 -6.40 0.25
N ALA A 517 7.83 -6.33 0.88
CA ALA A 517 6.63 -5.78 0.26
C ALA A 517 6.85 -4.31 -0.10
N TYR A 518 7.35 -3.50 0.85
CA TYR A 518 7.67 -2.09 0.62
C TYR A 518 8.76 -1.89 -0.43
N PHE A 519 9.80 -2.72 -0.45
CA PHE A 519 10.85 -2.63 -1.46
C PHE A 519 10.31 -2.85 -2.88
N ARG A 520 9.44 -3.86 -3.05
CA ARG A 520 8.83 -4.22 -4.34
C ARG A 520 7.80 -3.20 -4.83
N THR A 521 7.19 -2.44 -3.93
CA THR A 521 6.25 -1.36 -4.26
C THR A 521 6.89 0.02 -4.35
N ASP A 522 8.22 0.09 -4.32
CA ASP A 522 9.01 1.34 -4.37
C ASP A 522 8.82 2.28 -3.16
N LEU A 523 8.26 1.77 -2.06
CA LEU A 523 8.14 2.48 -0.77
C LEU A 523 9.44 2.34 0.04
N LEU A 524 10.55 2.82 -0.53
CA LEU A 524 11.90 2.53 -0.06
C LEU A 524 12.19 3.00 1.38
N ARG A 525 11.61 4.12 1.83
CA ARG A 525 11.75 4.61 3.22
C ARG A 525 11.09 3.66 4.22
N ASN A 526 9.88 3.19 3.92
CA ASN A 526 9.16 2.22 4.74
C ASN A 526 9.88 0.86 4.74
N SER A 527 10.49 0.49 3.61
CA SER A 527 11.33 -0.71 3.52
C SER A 527 12.53 -0.63 4.46
N ILE A 528 13.23 0.51 4.48
CA ILE A 528 14.34 0.77 5.43
C ILE A 528 13.85 0.65 6.86
N GLU A 529 12.75 1.32 7.21
CA GLU A 529 12.18 1.28 8.56
C GLU A 529 11.84 -0.15 9.01
N ALA A 530 11.22 -0.94 8.13
CA ALA A 530 10.86 -2.32 8.45
C ALA A 530 12.10 -3.21 8.66
N TYR A 531 13.13 -3.09 7.81
CA TYR A 531 14.36 -3.84 7.96
C TYR A 531 15.19 -3.39 9.18
N ASP A 532 15.26 -2.10 9.46
CA ASP A 532 15.93 -1.59 10.68
C ASP A 532 15.20 -2.07 11.94
N ASN A 533 13.87 -2.04 11.94
CA ASN A 533 13.06 -2.55 13.06
C ASN A 533 13.34 -4.05 13.31
N LEU A 534 13.40 -4.84 12.23
CA LEU A 534 13.77 -6.25 12.28
C LEU A 534 15.17 -6.46 12.88
N LEU A 535 16.19 -5.80 12.33
CA LEU A 535 17.59 -6.01 12.71
C LEU A 535 17.90 -5.51 14.12
N ASN A 536 17.24 -4.43 14.57
CA ASN A 536 17.44 -3.86 15.90
C ASN A 536 16.72 -4.65 17.00
N ARG A 537 15.49 -5.12 16.74
CA ARG A 537 14.71 -5.86 17.75
C ARG A 537 15.02 -7.36 17.77
N TYR A 538 15.37 -7.94 16.61
CA TYR A 538 15.61 -9.37 16.45
C TYR A 538 16.98 -9.64 15.83
N PRO A 539 18.09 -9.29 16.52
CA PRO A 539 19.45 -9.39 15.97
C PRO A 539 19.89 -10.83 15.64
N MET A 540 19.18 -11.84 16.12
CA MET A 540 19.43 -13.28 15.90
C MET A 540 18.43 -13.92 14.92
N THR A 541 17.61 -13.12 14.21
CA THR A 541 16.66 -13.66 13.23
C THR A 541 17.35 -14.47 12.13
N ILE A 542 16.73 -15.56 11.69
CA ILE A 542 17.23 -16.38 10.57
C ILE A 542 17.29 -15.60 9.25
N ARG A 543 16.54 -14.50 9.14
CA ARG A 543 16.44 -13.64 7.95
C ARG A 543 17.47 -12.52 7.93
N LYS A 544 18.45 -12.52 8.84
CA LYS A 544 19.37 -11.38 9.02
C LYS A 544 20.14 -11.07 7.74
N GLU A 545 20.66 -12.10 7.07
CA GLU A 545 21.39 -11.95 5.80
C GLU A 545 20.50 -11.30 4.72
N GLU A 546 19.28 -11.82 4.50
CA GLU A 546 18.37 -11.28 3.49
C GLU A 546 17.85 -9.87 3.85
N ALA A 547 17.64 -9.59 5.14
CA ALA A 547 17.22 -8.27 5.61
C ALA A 547 18.31 -7.21 5.37
N MET A 548 19.57 -7.53 5.67
CA MET A 548 20.70 -6.63 5.38
C MET A 548 20.87 -6.40 3.87
N TYR A 549 20.68 -7.45 3.07
CA TYR A 549 20.68 -7.35 1.61
C TYR A 549 19.59 -6.37 1.13
N GLY A 550 18.35 -6.57 1.56
CA GLY A 550 17.22 -5.71 1.23
C GLY A 550 17.42 -4.27 1.69
N LEU A 551 17.88 -4.07 2.93
CA LEU A 551 18.17 -2.75 3.51
C LEU A 551 19.23 -1.98 2.70
N GLY A 552 20.34 -2.63 2.37
CA GLY A 552 21.41 -2.01 1.59
C GLY A 552 20.95 -1.60 0.19
N TRP A 553 20.10 -2.42 -0.44
CA TRP A 553 19.46 -2.10 -1.72
C TRP A 553 18.43 -0.97 -1.62
N SER A 554 17.64 -0.91 -0.54
CA SER A 554 16.68 0.19 -0.32
C SER A 554 17.41 1.53 -0.21
N HIS A 555 18.52 1.60 0.52
CA HIS A 555 19.38 2.79 0.54
C HIS A 555 20.01 3.10 -0.82
N PHE A 556 20.50 2.09 -1.54
CA PHE A 556 21.10 2.26 -2.85
C PHE A 556 20.14 2.90 -3.85
N ARG A 557 18.90 2.39 -3.92
CA ARG A 557 17.85 2.91 -4.82
C ARG A 557 17.39 4.32 -4.43
N LEU A 558 17.46 4.68 -3.15
CA LEU A 558 17.26 6.06 -2.68
C LEU A 558 18.46 6.99 -2.93
N ARG A 559 19.54 6.48 -3.53
CA ARG A 559 20.82 7.18 -3.75
C ARG A 559 21.54 7.59 -2.46
N ASP A 560 21.22 6.95 -1.34
CA ASP A 560 21.95 7.08 -0.08
C ASP A 560 23.12 6.08 -0.06
N PHE A 561 24.14 6.38 -0.87
CA PHE A 561 25.28 5.47 -1.09
C PHE A 561 26.13 5.27 0.16
N ASN A 562 26.15 6.23 1.08
CA ASN A 562 26.90 6.13 2.34
C ASN A 562 26.29 5.06 3.26
N ASN A 563 24.98 5.12 3.52
CA ASN A 563 24.34 4.09 4.34
C ASN A 563 24.27 2.74 3.62
N SER A 564 23.98 2.73 2.32
CA SER A 564 24.01 1.51 1.52
C SER A 564 25.35 0.78 1.65
N SER A 565 26.46 1.50 1.47
CA SER A 565 27.80 0.92 1.59
C SER A 565 28.11 0.41 2.99
N ARG A 566 27.69 1.13 4.04
CA ARG A 566 27.86 0.71 5.44
C ARG A 566 27.12 -0.59 5.73
N VAL A 567 25.87 -0.73 5.26
CA VAL A 567 25.06 -1.94 5.43
C VAL A 567 25.68 -3.10 4.66
N PHE A 568 26.09 -2.86 3.42
CA PHE A 568 26.78 -3.85 2.58
C PHE A 568 28.10 -4.32 3.20
N ASP A 569 28.96 -3.43 3.71
CA ASP A 569 30.20 -3.82 4.39
C ASP A 569 29.94 -4.68 5.64
N ASN A 570 28.93 -4.31 6.44
CA ASN A 570 28.52 -5.09 7.60
C ASN A 570 28.03 -6.49 7.17
N MET A 571 27.23 -6.56 6.11
CA MET A 571 26.71 -7.83 5.57
C MET A 571 27.85 -8.75 5.13
N ILE A 572 28.83 -8.23 4.38
CA ILE A 572 29.98 -9.03 3.90
C ILE A 572 30.88 -9.46 5.07
N ARG A 573 31.00 -8.63 6.12
CA ARG A 573 31.78 -8.97 7.32
C ARG A 573 31.14 -10.09 8.12
N GLU A 574 29.82 -10.04 8.31
CA GLU A 574 29.07 -11.06 9.05
C GLU A 574 28.82 -12.33 8.23
N PHE A 575 28.61 -12.19 6.91
CA PHE A 575 28.33 -13.29 5.99
C PHE A 575 29.33 -13.34 4.81
N PRO A 576 30.63 -13.66 5.03
CA PRO A 576 31.65 -13.65 3.98
C PRO A 576 31.41 -14.62 2.83
N LYS A 577 30.61 -15.67 3.05
CA LYS A 577 30.23 -16.69 2.06
C LYS A 577 28.82 -16.49 1.50
N SER A 578 28.23 -15.30 1.72
CA SER A 578 26.90 -14.97 1.22
C SER A 578 26.80 -15.19 -0.29
N LYS A 579 25.68 -15.75 -0.75
CA LYS A 579 25.39 -15.84 -2.19
C LYS A 579 25.21 -14.47 -2.85
N TYR A 580 24.92 -13.43 -2.06
CA TYR A 580 24.74 -12.05 -2.52
C TYR A 580 26.04 -11.25 -2.57
N ALA A 581 27.14 -11.79 -2.06
CA ALA A 581 28.33 -11.01 -1.77
C ALA A 581 28.96 -10.32 -3.00
N VAL A 582 29.00 -11.01 -4.15
CA VAL A 582 29.52 -10.43 -5.39
C VAL A 582 28.66 -9.26 -5.85
N GLU A 583 27.33 -9.45 -5.89
CA GLU A 583 26.38 -8.43 -6.30
C GLU A 583 26.45 -7.22 -5.37
N VAL A 584 26.44 -7.45 -4.05
CA VAL A 584 26.54 -6.41 -3.03
C VAL A 584 27.83 -5.59 -3.17
N LEU A 585 28.98 -6.25 -3.36
CA LEU A 585 30.26 -5.55 -3.57
C LEU A 585 30.28 -4.76 -4.89
N THR A 586 29.69 -5.31 -5.96
CA THR A 586 29.53 -4.61 -7.23
C THR A 586 28.67 -3.35 -7.06
N ARG A 587 27.50 -3.46 -6.40
CA ARG A 587 26.62 -2.31 -6.15
C ARG A 587 27.23 -1.29 -5.19
N GLN A 588 28.00 -1.73 -4.21
CA GLN A 588 28.80 -0.84 -3.38
C GLN A 588 29.82 -0.06 -4.23
N GLY A 589 30.49 -0.74 -5.17
CA GLY A 589 31.36 -0.11 -6.17
C GLY A 589 30.62 0.92 -7.03
N ASP A 590 29.43 0.56 -7.54
CA ASP A 590 28.56 1.45 -8.33
C ASP A 590 28.18 2.70 -7.51
N GLY A 591 27.83 2.52 -6.23
CA GLY A 591 27.48 3.61 -5.33
C GLY A 591 28.65 4.57 -5.10
N TYR A 592 29.84 4.04 -4.81
CA TYR A 592 31.04 4.86 -4.70
C TYR A 592 31.43 5.55 -6.02
N TYR A 593 31.22 4.91 -7.15
CA TYR A 593 31.48 5.49 -8.46
C TYR A 593 30.56 6.68 -8.73
N LEU A 594 29.26 6.56 -8.41
CA LEU A 594 28.27 7.63 -8.54
C LEU A 594 28.52 8.79 -7.56
N ASP A 595 29.03 8.49 -6.37
CA ASP A 595 29.50 9.47 -5.38
C ASP A 595 30.85 10.11 -5.75
N LYS A 596 31.46 9.70 -6.88
CA LYS A 596 32.79 10.13 -7.35
C LYS A 596 33.95 9.73 -6.43
N SER A 597 33.70 8.85 -5.47
CA SER A 597 34.69 8.21 -4.59
C SER A 597 35.42 7.08 -5.33
N PHE A 598 36.11 7.40 -6.44
CA PHE A 598 36.62 6.41 -7.41
C PHE A 598 37.63 5.41 -6.84
N GLY A 599 38.46 5.82 -5.87
CA GLY A 599 39.38 4.89 -5.17
C GLY A 599 38.63 3.78 -4.43
N LYS A 600 37.61 4.15 -3.63
CA LYS A 600 36.77 3.17 -2.92
C LYS A 600 35.97 2.30 -3.89
N ALA A 601 35.49 2.88 -4.99
CA ALA A 601 34.82 2.14 -6.05
C ALA A 601 35.73 1.05 -6.62
N ALA A 602 36.97 1.40 -6.96
CA ALA A 602 37.97 0.45 -7.44
C ALA A 602 38.22 -0.68 -6.43
N ASP A 603 38.33 -0.38 -5.14
CA ASP A 603 38.53 -1.41 -4.12
C ASP A 603 37.36 -2.39 -4.02
N SER A 604 36.12 -1.89 -4.04
CA SER A 604 34.92 -2.74 -4.02
C SER A 604 34.80 -3.61 -5.26
N TYR A 605 35.00 -3.03 -6.46
CA TYR A 605 34.99 -3.79 -7.70
C TYR A 605 36.10 -4.84 -7.76
N ARG A 606 37.30 -4.52 -7.27
CA ARG A 606 38.41 -5.48 -7.17
C ARG A 606 38.06 -6.66 -6.28
N ARG A 607 37.42 -6.42 -5.14
CA ARG A 607 36.94 -7.48 -4.24
C ARG A 607 35.88 -8.36 -4.93
N ALA A 608 34.91 -7.76 -5.61
CA ALA A 608 33.87 -8.48 -6.35
C ALA A 608 34.46 -9.34 -7.48
N ALA A 609 35.32 -8.77 -8.32
CA ALA A 609 35.96 -9.45 -9.44
C ALA A 609 36.86 -10.62 -8.98
N LYS A 610 37.56 -10.46 -7.85
CA LYS A 610 38.39 -11.54 -7.28
C LYS A 610 37.54 -12.70 -6.74
N MET A 611 36.34 -12.41 -6.22
CA MET A 611 35.49 -13.41 -5.58
C MET A 611 34.85 -14.37 -6.59
N SER A 612 34.39 -13.84 -7.73
CA SER A 612 33.75 -14.64 -8.79
C SER A 612 34.18 -14.21 -10.19
N PRO A 613 35.47 -14.38 -10.55
CA PRO A 613 36.04 -13.85 -11.80
C PRO A 613 35.32 -14.32 -13.08
N GLY A 614 34.83 -15.56 -13.10
CA GLY A 614 34.19 -16.14 -14.27
C GLY A 614 32.71 -15.78 -14.48
N THR A 615 32.02 -15.19 -13.50
CA THR A 615 30.59 -14.87 -13.61
C THR A 615 30.36 -13.56 -14.36
N GLU A 616 29.16 -13.37 -14.91
CA GLU A 616 28.78 -12.11 -15.58
C GLU A 616 28.97 -10.90 -14.64
N GLU A 617 28.47 -10.99 -13.40
CA GLU A 617 28.65 -9.95 -12.39
C GLU A 617 30.13 -9.69 -12.04
N GLY A 618 30.97 -10.72 -12.01
CA GLY A 618 32.40 -10.57 -11.73
C GLY A 618 33.16 -9.94 -12.89
N GLN A 619 32.79 -10.28 -14.12
CA GLN A 619 33.31 -9.64 -15.34
C GLN A 619 32.87 -8.17 -15.40
N TYR A 620 31.60 -7.87 -15.12
CA TYR A 620 31.11 -6.50 -15.01
C TYR A 620 31.90 -5.71 -13.96
N ALA A 621 32.11 -6.26 -12.76
CA ALA A 621 32.92 -5.62 -11.73
C ALA A 621 34.36 -5.39 -12.20
N SER A 622 34.99 -6.35 -12.88
CA SER A 622 36.34 -6.21 -13.41
C SER A 622 36.45 -5.12 -14.49
N TYR A 623 35.42 -4.96 -15.32
CA TYR A 623 35.35 -3.90 -16.31
C TYR A 623 35.14 -2.53 -15.62
N GLN A 624 34.21 -2.45 -14.67
CA GLN A 624 33.94 -1.21 -13.92
C GLN A 624 35.11 -0.79 -13.02
N LEU A 625 35.90 -1.73 -12.51
CA LEU A 625 37.18 -1.47 -11.84
C LEU A 625 38.09 -0.61 -12.72
N ALA A 626 38.26 -0.99 -13.99
CA ALA A 626 39.10 -0.24 -14.91
C ALA A 626 38.56 1.18 -15.16
N HIS A 627 37.24 1.35 -15.26
CA HIS A 627 36.61 2.67 -15.36
C HIS A 627 36.83 3.50 -14.11
N ALA A 628 36.67 2.93 -12.92
CA ALA A 628 36.97 3.60 -11.65
C ALA A 628 38.43 4.04 -11.59
N LEU A 629 39.38 3.18 -11.98
CA LEU A 629 40.81 3.52 -12.04
C LEU A 629 41.09 4.64 -13.06
N TYR A 630 40.44 4.62 -14.23
CA TYR A 630 40.56 5.67 -15.24
C TYR A 630 40.10 7.02 -14.69
N ARG A 631 38.92 7.07 -14.05
CA ARG A 631 38.36 8.29 -13.45
C ARG A 631 39.15 8.78 -12.23
N ASN A 632 39.85 7.86 -11.55
CA ASN A 632 40.81 8.17 -10.49
C ASN A 632 42.19 8.63 -11.01
N ASN A 633 42.32 8.93 -12.31
CA ASN A 633 43.58 9.28 -12.98
C ASN A 633 44.69 8.22 -12.84
N SER A 634 44.35 6.98 -12.47
CA SER A 634 45.27 5.86 -12.31
C SER A 634 45.40 5.12 -13.64
N TRP A 635 45.80 5.84 -14.69
CA TRP A 635 45.72 5.40 -16.09
C TRP A 635 46.47 4.10 -16.39
N GLU A 636 47.71 3.94 -15.94
CA GLU A 636 48.47 2.70 -16.17
C GLU A 636 47.88 1.49 -15.45
N GLN A 637 47.31 1.68 -14.25
CA GLN A 637 46.60 0.61 -13.54
C GLN A 637 45.30 0.23 -14.26
N SER A 638 44.58 1.22 -14.81
CA SER A 638 43.40 0.99 -15.64
C SER A 638 43.77 0.18 -16.89
N ILE A 639 44.80 0.59 -17.63
CA ILE A 639 45.28 -0.14 -18.82
C ILE A 639 45.69 -1.56 -18.45
N THR A 640 46.45 -1.76 -17.37
CA THR A 640 46.85 -3.10 -16.92
C THR A 640 45.62 -3.98 -16.63
N SER A 641 44.63 -3.43 -15.92
CA SER A 641 43.38 -4.13 -15.60
C SER A 641 42.55 -4.46 -16.84
N LEU A 642 42.53 -3.57 -17.84
CA LEU A 642 41.83 -3.79 -19.11
C LEU A 642 42.53 -4.84 -19.97
N LEU A 643 43.86 -4.84 -20.02
CA LEU A 643 44.64 -5.86 -20.73
C LEU A 643 44.44 -7.24 -20.09
N ASP A 644 44.47 -7.31 -18.76
CA ASP A 644 44.14 -8.52 -18.01
C ASP A 644 42.71 -8.98 -18.29
N PHE A 645 41.75 -8.05 -18.32
CA PHE A 645 40.35 -8.35 -18.65
C PHE A 645 40.22 -8.95 -20.05
N VAL A 646 40.83 -8.34 -21.07
CA VAL A 646 40.76 -8.84 -22.45
C VAL A 646 41.45 -10.20 -22.59
N ARG A 647 42.58 -10.40 -21.90
CA ARG A 647 43.30 -11.68 -21.89
C ARG A 647 42.48 -12.80 -21.25
N LEU A 648 41.79 -12.53 -20.15
CA LEU A 648 41.01 -13.52 -19.40
C LEU A 648 39.60 -13.72 -19.97
N TYR A 649 38.98 -12.67 -20.50
CA TYR A 649 37.57 -12.60 -20.90
C TYR A 649 37.38 -12.07 -22.32
N GLY A 650 38.22 -12.50 -23.28
CA GLY A 650 38.15 -12.04 -24.67
C GLY A 650 36.84 -12.34 -25.41
N ARG A 651 35.96 -13.19 -24.88
CA ARG A 651 34.60 -13.40 -25.42
C ARG A 651 33.53 -12.54 -24.77
N SER A 652 33.88 -11.77 -23.73
CA SER A 652 32.95 -10.92 -22.99
C SER A 652 32.47 -9.75 -23.86
N PRO A 653 31.20 -9.32 -23.76
CA PRO A 653 30.72 -8.12 -24.45
C PRO A 653 31.48 -6.84 -24.06
N TYR A 654 32.18 -6.85 -22.92
CA TYR A 654 33.02 -5.74 -22.47
C TYR A 654 34.44 -5.74 -23.07
N ALA A 655 34.87 -6.80 -23.75
CA ALA A 655 36.23 -6.88 -24.28
C ALA A 655 36.53 -5.84 -25.37
N PRO A 656 35.65 -5.59 -26.38
CA PRO A 656 35.84 -4.50 -27.34
C PRO A 656 35.85 -3.13 -26.65
N ASN A 657 34.95 -2.93 -25.67
CA ASN A 657 34.89 -1.69 -24.89
C ASN A 657 36.20 -1.45 -24.11
N SER A 658 36.80 -2.53 -23.61
CA SER A 658 38.05 -2.46 -22.85
C SER A 658 39.22 -2.04 -23.72
N LEU A 659 39.34 -2.61 -24.94
CA LEU A 659 40.35 -2.21 -25.91
C LEU A 659 40.17 -0.76 -26.37
N TYR A 660 38.92 -0.34 -26.59
CA TYR A 660 38.63 1.04 -26.94
C TYR A 660 39.07 1.99 -25.83
N LEU A 661 38.79 1.65 -24.57
CA LEU A 661 39.20 2.47 -23.43
C LEU A 661 40.73 2.53 -23.29
N ILE A 662 41.47 1.44 -23.54
CA ILE A 662 42.94 1.48 -23.57
C ILE A 662 43.42 2.48 -24.64
N GLY A 663 42.92 2.36 -25.88
CA GLY A 663 43.28 3.28 -26.96
C GLY A 663 42.92 4.72 -26.62
N TRP A 664 41.75 4.96 -26.03
CA TRP A 664 41.31 6.28 -25.58
C TRP A 664 42.20 6.87 -24.48
N ILE A 665 42.62 6.07 -23.49
CA ILE A 665 43.54 6.52 -22.43
C ILE A 665 44.89 6.93 -23.07
N ARG A 666 45.42 6.13 -23.99
CA ARG A 666 46.66 6.46 -24.72
C ARG A 666 46.51 7.72 -25.57
N PHE A 667 45.35 7.90 -26.20
CA PHE A 667 45.02 9.12 -26.94
C PHE A 667 45.03 10.36 -26.03
N GLN A 668 44.40 10.29 -24.85
CA GLN A 668 44.38 11.37 -23.86
C GLN A 668 45.79 11.68 -23.32
N GLN A 669 46.65 10.68 -23.22
CA GLN A 669 48.08 10.84 -22.90
C GLN A 669 48.91 11.43 -24.05
N LYS A 670 48.29 11.76 -25.20
CA LYS A 670 48.94 12.20 -26.45
C LYS A 670 49.91 11.17 -27.05
N LYS A 671 49.78 9.91 -26.64
CA LYS A 671 50.54 8.78 -27.19
C LYS A 671 49.79 8.23 -28.40
N TYR A 672 49.70 9.05 -29.45
CA TYR A 672 48.83 8.79 -30.60
C TYR A 672 49.17 7.50 -31.33
N THR A 673 50.45 7.16 -31.49
CA THR A 673 50.89 5.89 -32.10
C THR A 673 50.40 4.68 -31.31
N GLU A 674 50.62 4.65 -29.99
CA GLU A 674 50.11 3.58 -29.12
C GLU A 674 48.57 3.50 -29.16
N ALA A 675 47.89 4.65 -29.22
CA ALA A 675 46.43 4.70 -29.31
C ALA A 675 45.93 4.04 -30.62
N ILE A 676 46.55 4.40 -31.74
CA ILE A 676 46.26 3.84 -33.07
C ILE A 676 46.45 2.33 -33.08
N ASP A 677 47.56 1.82 -32.53
CA ASP A 677 47.83 0.37 -32.44
C ASP A 677 46.72 -0.37 -31.67
N ASN A 678 46.27 0.21 -30.55
CA ASN A 678 45.19 -0.37 -29.74
C ASN A 678 43.83 -0.35 -30.45
N PHE A 679 43.51 0.74 -31.16
CA PHE A 679 42.29 0.83 -31.96
C PHE A 679 42.31 -0.15 -33.14
N HIS A 680 43.45 -0.31 -33.83
CA HIS A 680 43.60 -1.35 -34.86
C HIS A 680 43.45 -2.76 -34.30
N PHE A 681 43.99 -3.03 -33.10
CA PHE A 681 43.80 -4.32 -32.45
C PHE A 681 42.32 -4.60 -32.17
N LEU A 682 41.55 -3.61 -31.69
CA LEU A 682 40.09 -3.72 -31.54
C LEU A 682 39.41 -4.06 -32.87
N ILE A 683 39.75 -3.34 -33.94
CA ILE A 683 39.15 -3.51 -35.27
C ILE A 683 39.44 -4.92 -35.79
N ASN A 684 40.67 -5.41 -35.66
CA ASN A 684 41.09 -6.71 -36.17
C ASN A 684 40.50 -7.87 -35.34
N ALA A 685 40.51 -7.76 -34.01
CA ALA A 685 40.04 -8.83 -33.13
C ALA A 685 38.51 -8.87 -33.02
N TYR A 686 37.82 -7.74 -33.21
CA TYR A 686 36.37 -7.60 -33.03
C TYR A 686 35.73 -6.82 -34.19
N ALA A 687 35.95 -7.25 -35.43
CA ALA A 687 35.51 -6.57 -36.65
C ALA A 687 33.99 -6.31 -36.74
N GLN A 688 33.17 -7.07 -36.01
CA GLN A 688 31.71 -6.91 -35.95
C GLN A 688 31.24 -6.03 -34.78
N SER A 689 32.16 -5.46 -34.00
CA SER A 689 31.81 -4.60 -32.86
C SER A 689 31.21 -3.26 -33.32
N THR A 690 30.19 -2.78 -32.61
CA THR A 690 29.61 -1.46 -32.82
C THR A 690 30.58 -0.31 -32.53
N LEU A 691 31.73 -0.60 -31.92
CA LEU A 691 32.80 0.36 -31.67
C LEU A 691 33.77 0.53 -32.84
N VAL A 692 33.72 -0.31 -33.88
CA VAL A 692 34.63 -0.22 -35.03
C VAL A 692 34.57 1.15 -35.72
N PRO A 693 33.40 1.75 -36.02
CA PRO A 693 33.34 3.09 -36.60
C PRO A 693 33.94 4.15 -35.68
N ARG A 694 33.74 4.02 -34.37
CA ARG A 694 34.32 4.92 -33.37
C ARG A 694 35.83 4.77 -33.26
N ALA A 695 36.35 3.55 -33.39
CA ALA A 695 37.79 3.30 -33.42
C ALA A 695 38.45 3.92 -34.66
N TYR A 696 37.88 3.76 -35.85
CA TYR A 696 38.36 4.45 -37.07
C TYR A 696 38.31 5.97 -36.93
N TYR A 697 37.22 6.51 -36.37
CA TYR A 697 37.12 7.93 -36.08
C TYR A 697 38.25 8.41 -35.14
N ALA A 698 38.48 7.68 -34.04
CA ALA A 698 39.54 8.02 -33.07
C ALA A 698 40.95 7.89 -33.66
N ILE A 699 41.19 6.95 -34.59
CA ILE A 699 42.43 6.87 -35.37
C ILE A 699 42.58 8.10 -36.27
N GLY A 700 41.51 8.53 -36.94
CA GLY A 700 41.47 9.78 -37.71
C GLY A 700 41.85 10.99 -36.86
N ASP A 701 41.23 11.13 -35.68
CA ASP A 701 41.55 12.19 -34.71
C ASP A 701 43.02 12.13 -34.27
N ALA A 702 43.57 10.92 -34.11
CA ALA A 702 44.95 10.74 -33.67
C ALA A 702 45.91 11.23 -34.75
N TYR A 703 45.69 10.86 -36.01
CA TYR A 703 46.47 11.37 -37.15
C TYR A 703 46.31 12.88 -37.34
N TYR A 704 45.09 13.41 -37.18
CA TYR A 704 44.84 14.85 -37.25
C TYR A 704 45.68 15.62 -36.23
N ASN A 705 45.69 15.15 -34.97
CA ASN A 705 46.50 15.76 -33.91
C ASN A 705 48.01 15.59 -34.10
N MET A 706 48.44 14.60 -34.90
CA MET A 706 49.83 14.45 -35.32
C MET A 706 50.19 15.35 -36.51
N GLY A 707 49.22 16.04 -37.13
CA GLY A 707 49.41 16.82 -38.36
C GLY A 707 49.46 15.97 -39.64
N GLU A 708 49.18 14.67 -39.54
CA GLU A 708 49.18 13.71 -40.65
C GLU A 708 47.80 13.73 -41.33
N PHE A 709 47.46 14.86 -41.96
CA PHE A 709 46.10 15.14 -42.45
C PHE A 709 45.64 14.15 -43.53
N GLU A 710 46.53 13.66 -44.39
CA GLU A 710 46.20 12.63 -45.39
C GLU A 710 45.72 11.32 -44.73
N LYS A 711 46.46 10.82 -43.72
CA LYS A 711 46.09 9.59 -43.00
C LYS A 711 44.83 9.78 -42.15
N SER A 712 44.64 10.98 -41.62
CA SER A 712 43.41 11.40 -40.96
C SER A 712 42.21 11.27 -41.90
N ILE A 713 42.31 11.83 -43.11
CA ILE A 713 41.27 11.75 -44.16
C ILE A 713 40.97 10.29 -44.53
N GLU A 714 42.00 9.46 -44.74
CA GLU A 714 41.83 8.04 -45.06
C GLU A 714 40.97 7.31 -44.01
N ASN A 715 41.24 7.52 -42.72
CA ASN A 715 40.53 6.84 -41.64
C ASN A 715 39.10 7.36 -41.44
N TYR A 716 38.88 8.67 -41.52
CA TYR A 716 37.53 9.21 -41.48
C TYR A 716 36.69 8.75 -42.68
N LYS A 717 37.27 8.66 -43.88
CA LYS A 717 36.57 8.13 -45.06
C LYS A 717 36.08 6.70 -44.87
N ILE A 718 36.79 5.86 -44.12
CA ILE A 718 36.29 4.51 -43.78
C ILE A 718 34.97 4.60 -43.00
N VAL A 719 34.85 5.53 -42.05
CA VAL A 719 33.60 5.75 -41.30
C VAL A 719 32.47 6.16 -42.24
N ILE A 720 32.74 7.08 -43.17
CA ILE A 720 31.76 7.64 -44.10
C ILE A 720 31.28 6.59 -45.12
N GLU A 721 32.22 5.84 -45.70
CA GLU A 721 31.96 4.96 -46.83
C GLU A 721 31.52 3.55 -46.39
N SER A 722 32.11 3.02 -45.31
CA SER A 722 31.79 1.67 -44.81
C SER A 722 30.69 1.66 -43.75
N TYR A 723 30.45 2.80 -43.07
CA TYR A 723 29.46 2.93 -41.99
C TYR A 723 28.56 4.17 -42.14
N PRO A 724 27.92 4.40 -43.29
CA PRO A 724 27.17 5.63 -43.58
C PRO A 724 25.98 5.89 -42.64
N GLY A 725 25.42 4.85 -42.02
CA GLY A 725 24.35 4.97 -41.01
C GLY A 725 24.84 5.25 -39.57
N SER A 726 26.16 5.32 -39.36
CA SER A 726 26.75 5.64 -38.06
C SER A 726 26.42 7.08 -37.65
N GLN A 727 26.11 7.29 -36.37
CA GLN A 727 25.97 8.64 -35.82
C GLN A 727 27.25 9.47 -35.92
N LEU A 728 28.41 8.86 -36.18
CA LEU A 728 29.69 9.54 -36.36
C LEU A 728 30.01 9.89 -37.82
N ALA A 729 29.21 9.44 -38.78
CA ALA A 729 29.49 9.72 -40.20
C ALA A 729 29.51 11.24 -40.50
N PRO A 730 28.60 12.06 -39.94
CA PRO A 730 28.64 13.52 -40.12
C PRO A 730 29.88 14.18 -39.51
N GLU A 731 30.25 13.79 -38.30
CA GLU A 731 31.45 14.27 -37.63
C GLU A 731 32.68 13.88 -38.45
N ALA A 732 32.72 12.66 -39.00
CA ALA A 732 33.82 12.20 -39.84
C ALA A 732 33.95 13.06 -41.12
N ILE A 733 32.84 13.41 -41.78
CA ILE A 733 32.86 14.30 -42.95
C ILE A 733 33.41 15.67 -42.57
N ARG A 734 32.96 16.22 -41.45
CA ARG A 734 33.46 17.51 -40.97
C ARG A 734 34.96 17.46 -40.69
N SER A 735 35.44 16.39 -40.06
CA SER A 735 36.87 16.22 -39.78
C SER A 735 37.69 15.99 -41.07
N VAL A 736 37.13 15.34 -42.09
CA VAL A 736 37.73 15.31 -43.44
C VAL A 736 37.81 16.72 -44.03
N GLN A 737 36.74 17.52 -43.95
CA GLN A 737 36.73 18.89 -44.44
C GLN A 737 37.77 19.75 -43.73
N TYR A 738 37.90 19.67 -42.41
CA TYR A 738 38.94 20.37 -41.66
C TYR A 738 40.34 19.93 -42.08
N SER A 739 40.56 18.63 -42.25
CA SER A 739 41.84 18.10 -42.73
C SER A 739 42.17 18.62 -44.15
N LEU A 740 41.19 18.67 -45.05
CA LEU A 740 41.36 19.18 -46.41
C LEU A 740 41.58 20.69 -46.45
N MET A 741 40.89 21.45 -45.61
CA MET A 741 41.12 22.89 -45.46
C MET A 741 42.51 23.19 -44.91
N ALA A 742 42.99 22.41 -43.93
CA ALA A 742 44.36 22.53 -43.42
C ALA A 742 45.42 22.25 -44.51
N LEU A 743 45.08 21.42 -45.50
CA LEU A 743 45.90 21.14 -46.69
C LEU A 743 45.68 22.14 -47.85
N GLY A 744 44.78 23.13 -47.70
CA GLY A 744 44.43 24.07 -48.77
C GLY A 744 43.60 23.48 -49.93
N ARG A 745 43.02 22.29 -49.75
CA ARG A 745 42.29 21.51 -50.78
C ARG A 745 40.78 21.72 -50.66
N GLU A 746 40.35 22.97 -50.73
CA GLU A 746 38.95 23.36 -50.48
C GLU A 746 37.94 22.74 -51.48
N SER A 747 38.33 22.57 -52.74
CA SER A 747 37.48 21.92 -53.75
C SER A 747 37.10 20.49 -53.39
N GLU A 748 38.03 19.74 -52.80
CA GLU A 748 37.78 18.35 -52.37
C GLU A 748 36.92 18.30 -51.11
N ALA A 749 37.00 19.32 -50.24
CA ALA A 749 36.16 19.45 -49.06
C ALA A 749 34.68 19.69 -49.44
N ILE A 750 34.44 20.35 -50.58
CA ILE A 750 33.10 20.49 -51.17
C ILE A 750 32.66 19.18 -51.84
N GLU A 751 33.55 18.52 -52.60
CA GLU A 751 33.24 17.27 -53.30
C GLU A 751 32.79 16.16 -52.35
N ILE A 752 33.45 16.00 -51.18
CA ILE A 752 33.08 14.96 -50.23
C ILE A 752 31.69 15.20 -49.60
N ALA A 753 31.34 16.45 -49.31
CA ALA A 753 30.02 16.81 -48.80
C ALA A 753 28.95 16.59 -49.88
N ASN A 754 29.24 16.99 -51.13
CA ASN A 754 28.35 16.75 -52.28
C ASN A 754 28.09 15.26 -52.49
N LYS A 755 29.16 14.44 -52.47
CA LYS A 755 29.05 12.98 -52.57
C LYS A 755 28.14 12.43 -51.48
N TYR A 756 28.35 12.84 -50.22
CA TYR A 756 27.52 12.38 -49.10
C TYR A 756 26.03 12.76 -49.25
N VAL A 757 25.73 14.03 -49.60
CA VAL A 757 24.36 14.51 -49.81
C VAL A 757 23.69 13.76 -50.98
N ALA A 758 24.42 13.50 -52.05
CA ALA A 758 23.93 12.78 -53.22
C ALA A 758 23.64 11.30 -52.93
N THR A 759 24.50 10.62 -52.16
CA THR A 759 24.35 9.19 -51.84
C THR A 759 23.44 8.93 -50.65
N ASN A 760 23.23 9.91 -49.77
CA ASN A 760 22.42 9.78 -48.56
C ASN A 760 21.35 10.90 -48.45
N PRO A 761 20.47 11.06 -49.45
CA PRO A 761 19.55 12.19 -49.52
C PRO A 761 18.52 12.24 -48.38
N GLU A 762 18.21 11.09 -47.78
CA GLU A 762 17.27 10.94 -46.65
C GLU A 762 17.96 11.09 -45.27
N SER A 763 19.28 11.28 -45.24
CA SER A 763 20.00 11.47 -43.98
C SER A 763 19.55 12.77 -43.31
N PRO A 764 19.28 12.78 -41.99
CA PRO A 764 18.95 14.02 -41.28
C PRO A 764 20.08 15.06 -41.34
N PHE A 765 21.29 14.64 -41.72
CA PHE A 765 22.46 15.51 -41.89
C PHE A 765 22.64 16.02 -43.31
N ALA A 766 21.93 15.48 -44.31
CA ALA A 766 22.05 15.94 -45.70
C ALA A 766 21.72 17.44 -45.86
N PRO A 767 20.66 17.99 -45.22
CA PRO A 767 20.41 19.43 -45.25
C PRO A 767 21.55 20.23 -44.60
N VAL A 768 22.11 19.75 -43.49
CA VAL A 768 23.23 20.42 -42.79
C VAL A 768 24.45 20.56 -43.71
N PHE A 769 24.82 19.49 -44.41
CA PHE A 769 25.94 19.54 -45.36
C PHE A 769 25.62 20.40 -46.58
N GLN A 770 24.40 20.33 -47.11
CA GLN A 770 23.99 21.14 -48.25
C GLN A 770 24.03 22.64 -47.93
N LYS A 771 23.58 23.06 -46.74
CA LYS A 771 23.75 24.44 -46.24
C LYS A 771 25.23 24.80 -46.18
N LYS A 772 26.05 23.91 -45.60
CA LYS A 772 27.48 24.18 -45.42
C LYS A 772 28.23 24.36 -46.74
N ILE A 773 27.86 23.63 -47.79
CA ILE A 773 28.41 23.81 -49.13
C ILE A 773 28.13 25.22 -49.65
N GLY A 774 26.89 25.70 -49.51
CA GLY A 774 26.54 27.09 -49.87
C GLY A 774 27.34 28.13 -49.08
N GLU A 775 27.56 27.90 -47.78
CA GLU A 775 28.40 28.78 -46.95
C GLU A 775 29.86 28.81 -47.42
N MET A 776 30.41 27.65 -47.80
CA MET A 776 31.78 27.56 -48.33
C MET A 776 31.89 28.33 -49.65
N PHE A 777 30.92 28.21 -50.56
CA PHE A 777 30.90 29.02 -51.77
C PHE A 777 30.79 30.53 -51.48
N TYR A 778 29.96 30.91 -50.51
CA TYR A 778 29.82 32.30 -50.09
C TYR A 778 31.13 32.87 -49.54
N GLN A 779 31.81 32.15 -48.64
CA GLN A 779 33.10 32.55 -48.08
C GLN A 779 34.20 32.61 -49.14
N GLY A 780 34.18 31.70 -50.12
CA GLY A 780 35.07 31.73 -51.27
C GLY A 780 34.75 32.81 -52.32
N GLY A 781 33.77 33.69 -52.07
CA GLY A 781 33.33 34.76 -52.98
C GLY A 781 32.59 34.27 -54.23
N LYS A 782 32.25 32.98 -54.30
CA LYS A 782 31.51 32.35 -55.41
C LYS A 782 30.01 32.46 -55.18
N PHE A 783 29.51 33.70 -55.12
CA PHE A 783 28.11 33.99 -54.74
C PHE A 783 27.07 33.30 -55.63
N LYS A 784 27.33 33.15 -56.94
CA LYS A 784 26.42 32.44 -57.86
C LYS A 784 26.28 30.96 -57.53
N ASP A 785 27.38 30.29 -57.18
CA ASP A 785 27.36 28.88 -56.78
C ASP A 785 26.68 28.72 -55.42
N ALA A 786 26.91 29.66 -54.49
CA ALA A 786 26.23 29.69 -53.20
C ALA A 786 24.71 29.79 -53.35
N ILE A 787 24.23 30.72 -54.19
CA ILE A 787 22.81 30.89 -54.51
C ILE A 787 22.22 29.59 -55.06
N ALA A 788 22.87 28.96 -56.05
CA ALA A 788 22.37 27.73 -56.66
C ALA A 788 22.21 26.59 -55.63
N GLU A 789 23.14 26.46 -54.67
CA GLU A 789 23.04 25.45 -53.61
C GLU A 789 21.98 25.79 -52.57
N TYR A 790 21.84 27.06 -52.20
CA TYR A 790 20.79 27.51 -51.29
C TYR A 790 19.39 27.36 -51.90
N GLU A 791 19.22 27.64 -53.20
CA GLU A 791 17.95 27.39 -53.92
C GLU A 791 17.59 25.90 -53.88
N ARG A 792 18.56 25.02 -54.14
CA ARG A 792 18.36 23.57 -54.01
C ARG A 792 18.00 23.17 -52.59
N PHE A 793 18.62 23.78 -51.58
CA PHE A 793 18.31 23.50 -50.17
C PHE A 793 16.86 23.85 -49.86
N VAL A 794 16.40 25.05 -50.21
CA VAL A 794 15.04 25.52 -49.94
C VAL A 794 14.00 24.72 -50.73
N ALA A 795 14.29 24.38 -51.99
CA ALA A 795 13.38 23.59 -52.82
C ALA A 795 13.18 22.16 -52.29
N LYS A 796 14.24 21.54 -51.77
CA LYS A 796 14.20 20.17 -51.24
C LYS A 796 13.73 20.10 -49.79
N ASN A 797 13.97 21.15 -49.00
CA ASN A 797 13.71 21.17 -47.55
C ASN A 797 12.86 22.39 -47.12
N PRO A 798 11.65 22.60 -47.69
CA PRO A 798 10.90 23.85 -47.52
C PRO A 798 10.46 24.12 -46.07
N ASN A 799 10.39 23.09 -45.21
CA ASN A 799 9.98 23.21 -43.81
C ASN A 799 11.15 23.06 -42.82
N ASN A 800 12.41 23.08 -43.29
CA ASN A 800 13.57 22.94 -42.40
C ASN A 800 13.78 24.21 -41.56
N GLU A 801 14.19 24.06 -40.31
CA GLU A 801 14.43 25.17 -39.38
C GLU A 801 15.48 26.18 -39.87
N ASN A 802 16.41 25.76 -40.74
CA ASN A 802 17.46 26.62 -41.30
C ASN A 802 17.02 27.39 -42.56
N VAL A 803 15.78 27.21 -43.05
CA VAL A 803 15.29 27.93 -44.24
C VAL A 803 15.42 29.45 -44.11
N PRO A 804 15.07 30.10 -42.98
CA PRO A 804 15.22 31.56 -42.84
C PRO A 804 16.68 32.01 -42.94
N GLU A 805 17.62 31.27 -42.36
CA GLU A 805 19.06 31.54 -42.46
C GLU A 805 19.54 31.42 -43.91
N VAL A 806 19.15 30.34 -44.59
CA VAL A 806 19.55 30.09 -45.98
C VAL A 806 19.01 31.18 -46.91
N LEU A 807 17.75 31.58 -46.74
CA LEU A 807 17.16 32.70 -47.48
C LEU A 807 17.91 34.02 -47.19
N TYR A 808 18.34 34.24 -45.94
CA TYR A 808 19.10 35.42 -45.57
C TYR A 808 20.48 35.43 -46.25
N MET A 809 21.16 34.28 -46.26
CA MET A 809 22.45 34.12 -46.97
C MET A 809 22.30 34.26 -48.49
N MET A 810 21.18 33.80 -49.08
CA MET A 810 20.84 34.07 -50.47
C MET A 810 20.68 35.58 -50.71
N ALA A 811 19.94 36.28 -49.86
CA ALA A 811 19.75 37.73 -49.96
C ALA A 811 21.09 38.46 -49.92
N LYS A 812 21.99 38.09 -48.98
CA LYS A 812 23.35 38.63 -48.92
C LYS A 812 24.18 38.32 -50.16
N SER A 813 24.03 37.12 -50.72
CA SER A 813 24.73 36.72 -51.95
C SER A 813 24.26 37.55 -53.15
N TYR A 814 22.95 37.78 -53.29
CA TYR A 814 22.38 38.66 -54.31
C TYR A 814 22.82 40.11 -54.12
N SER A 815 22.81 40.63 -52.89
CA SER A 815 23.34 41.97 -52.60
C SER A 815 24.81 42.10 -52.99
N SER A 816 25.63 41.08 -52.72
CA SER A 816 27.06 41.08 -53.09
C SER A 816 27.29 41.04 -54.61
N LEU A 817 26.30 40.58 -55.38
CA LEU A 817 26.28 40.60 -56.85
C LEU A 817 25.63 41.87 -57.42
N ASN A 818 25.19 42.81 -56.58
CA ASN A 818 24.36 43.97 -56.95
C ASN A 818 23.01 43.60 -57.60
N GLU A 819 22.50 42.39 -57.36
CA GLU A 819 21.19 41.93 -57.84
C GLU A 819 20.09 42.32 -56.82
N THR A 820 19.84 43.62 -56.72
CA THR A 820 19.07 44.24 -55.62
C THR A 820 17.61 43.76 -55.54
N ASP A 821 16.96 43.53 -56.69
CA ASP A 821 15.56 43.08 -56.72
C ASP A 821 15.39 41.68 -56.12
N GLN A 822 16.34 40.78 -56.42
CA GLN A 822 16.34 39.41 -55.89
C GLN A 822 16.68 39.39 -54.40
N ALA A 823 17.66 40.21 -53.98
CA ALA A 823 17.98 40.37 -52.56
C ALA A 823 16.76 40.83 -51.76
N GLU A 824 16.03 41.83 -52.27
CA GLU A 824 14.81 42.33 -51.64
C GLU A 824 13.70 41.29 -51.57
N GLN A 825 13.53 40.50 -52.64
CA GLN A 825 12.56 39.41 -52.67
C GLN A 825 12.85 38.39 -51.58
N MET A 826 14.11 38.00 -51.38
CA MET A 826 14.51 37.05 -50.35
C MET A 826 14.31 37.61 -48.93
N PHE A 827 14.72 38.87 -48.68
CA PHE A 827 14.47 39.53 -47.39
C PHE A 827 12.97 39.61 -47.08
N SER A 828 12.16 40.01 -48.05
CA SER A 828 10.70 40.10 -47.90
C SER A 828 10.06 38.73 -47.64
N LYS A 829 10.58 37.67 -48.27
CA LYS A 829 10.11 36.30 -48.07
C LYS A 829 10.32 35.86 -46.62
N ILE A 830 11.48 36.12 -46.02
CA ILE A 830 11.77 35.80 -44.62
C ILE A 830 10.79 36.50 -43.68
N VAL A 831 10.57 37.80 -43.88
CA VAL A 831 9.67 38.59 -43.03
C VAL A 831 8.23 38.10 -43.13
N ARG A 832 7.77 37.71 -44.32
CA ARG A 832 6.39 37.27 -44.56
C ARG A 832 6.14 35.84 -44.07
N GLU A 833 7.06 34.92 -44.36
CA GLU A 833 6.86 33.48 -44.14
C GLU A 833 7.46 33.00 -42.81
N HIS A 834 8.45 33.72 -42.26
CA HIS A 834 9.17 33.35 -41.04
C HIS A 834 9.34 34.52 -40.05
N PRO A 835 8.27 35.23 -39.66
CA PRO A 835 8.37 36.44 -38.81
C PRO A 835 8.91 36.17 -37.40
N GLN A 836 8.88 34.93 -36.90
CA GLN A 836 9.43 34.60 -35.57
C GLN A 836 10.93 34.28 -35.60
N SER A 837 11.53 34.24 -36.79
CA SER A 837 12.95 33.95 -36.97
C SER A 837 13.83 35.12 -36.57
N GLU A 838 15.02 34.86 -36.01
CA GLU A 838 16.03 35.89 -35.73
C GLU A 838 16.47 36.65 -36.99
N TYR A 839 16.34 36.02 -38.16
CA TYR A 839 16.67 36.62 -39.46
C TYR A 839 15.60 37.60 -39.97
N ALA A 840 14.38 37.61 -39.41
CA ALA A 840 13.33 38.53 -39.82
C ALA A 840 13.65 40.01 -39.50
N PRO A 841 14.05 40.38 -38.26
CA PRO A 841 14.51 41.74 -37.98
C PRO A 841 15.80 42.08 -38.75
N MET A 842 16.75 41.14 -38.89
CA MET A 842 17.97 41.36 -39.72
C MET A 842 17.60 41.70 -41.16
N SER A 843 16.65 40.98 -41.75
CA SER A 843 16.20 41.19 -43.13
C SER A 843 15.51 42.54 -43.32
N LEU A 844 14.76 43.03 -42.32
CA LEU A 844 14.15 44.36 -42.37
C LEU A 844 15.19 45.48 -42.26
N LEU A 845 16.22 45.29 -41.42
CA LEU A 845 17.31 46.26 -41.28
C LEU A 845 18.14 46.32 -42.56
N GLU A 846 18.69 45.19 -42.99
CA GLU A 846 19.55 45.09 -44.19
C GLU A 846 18.77 45.49 -45.46
N GLY A 847 17.52 45.06 -45.59
CA GLY A 847 16.64 45.51 -46.66
C GLY A 847 16.38 47.02 -46.60
N GLY A 848 16.19 47.60 -45.41
CA GLY A 848 16.05 49.03 -45.22
C GLY A 848 17.29 49.81 -45.63
N LEU A 849 18.48 49.38 -45.18
CA LEU A 849 19.77 49.97 -45.53
C LEU A 849 20.04 49.90 -47.04
N LEU A 850 19.79 48.75 -47.66
CA LEU A 850 19.89 48.60 -49.12
C LEU A 850 19.01 49.61 -49.87
N GLN A 851 17.79 49.86 -49.40
CA GLN A 851 16.92 50.87 -50.02
C GLN A 851 17.40 52.31 -49.78
N ILE A 852 18.13 52.59 -48.69
CA ILE A 852 18.80 53.88 -48.48
C ILE A 852 19.89 54.07 -49.52
N GLU A 853 20.71 53.05 -49.78
CA GLU A 853 21.77 53.09 -50.80
C GLU A 853 21.20 53.31 -52.21
N LEU A 854 20.05 52.69 -52.51
CA LEU A 854 19.31 52.88 -53.75
C LEU A 854 18.53 54.19 -53.82
N ALA A 855 18.60 55.04 -52.78
CA ALA A 855 17.86 56.29 -52.64
C ALA A 855 16.31 56.15 -52.67
N ASN A 856 15.79 54.95 -52.37
CA ASN A 856 14.36 54.66 -52.26
C ASN A 856 13.84 54.95 -50.83
N ILE A 857 13.86 56.23 -50.47
CA ILE A 857 13.71 56.70 -49.09
C ILE A 857 12.38 56.29 -48.44
N GLN A 858 11.26 56.32 -49.17
CA GLN A 858 9.95 55.95 -48.63
C GLN A 858 9.89 54.46 -48.26
N LYS A 859 10.51 53.62 -49.08
CA LYS A 859 10.56 52.17 -48.87
C LYS A 859 11.50 51.82 -47.72
N ALA A 860 12.65 52.48 -47.65
CA ALA A 860 13.58 52.37 -46.53
C ALA A 860 12.90 52.72 -45.20
N ASP A 861 12.25 53.89 -45.09
CA ASP A 861 11.53 54.31 -43.88
C ASP A 861 10.42 53.30 -43.50
N SER A 862 9.72 52.75 -44.49
CA SER A 862 8.67 51.75 -44.24
C SER A 862 9.22 50.44 -43.67
N LEU A 863 10.31 49.90 -44.20
CA LEU A 863 10.92 48.66 -43.71
C LEU A 863 11.51 48.82 -42.31
N LEU A 864 12.24 49.92 -42.09
CA LEU A 864 12.82 50.21 -40.79
C LEU A 864 11.74 50.48 -39.73
N ARG A 865 10.65 51.15 -40.10
CA ARG A 865 9.50 51.35 -39.20
C ARG A 865 8.84 50.02 -38.87
N HIS A 866 8.73 49.13 -39.84
CA HIS A 866 8.19 47.80 -39.62
C HIS A 866 9.04 47.02 -38.60
N LEU A 867 10.38 47.12 -38.68
CA LEU A 867 11.28 46.51 -37.71
C LEU A 867 10.99 47.01 -36.29
N GLN A 868 10.94 48.32 -36.10
CA GLN A 868 10.73 48.92 -34.77
C GLN A 868 9.38 48.59 -34.14
N ILE A 869 8.32 48.49 -34.95
CA ILE A 869 6.97 48.18 -34.45
C ILE A 869 6.84 46.69 -34.11
N THR A 870 7.37 45.82 -34.97
CA THR A 870 7.19 44.37 -34.82
C THR A 870 8.21 43.76 -33.85
N TYR A 871 9.43 44.29 -33.79
CA TYR A 871 10.54 43.79 -32.98
C TYR A 871 11.13 44.89 -32.07
N PRO A 872 10.33 45.51 -31.20
CA PRO A 872 10.73 46.70 -30.44
C PRO A 872 11.86 46.46 -29.42
N GLU A 873 12.10 45.21 -29.03
CA GLU A 873 13.14 44.84 -28.04
C GLU A 873 14.37 44.18 -28.69
N ASN A 874 14.38 44.05 -30.02
CA ASN A 874 15.51 43.47 -30.74
C ASN A 874 16.65 44.51 -30.88
N GLU A 875 17.91 44.05 -30.86
CA GLU A 875 19.09 44.93 -30.91
C GLU A 875 19.15 45.85 -32.15
N TYR A 876 18.55 45.43 -33.26
CA TYR A 876 18.50 46.21 -34.50
C TYR A 876 17.45 47.34 -34.47
N ALA A 877 16.55 47.38 -33.49
CA ALA A 877 15.49 48.37 -33.41
C ALA A 877 16.01 49.79 -33.12
N GLY A 878 17.11 49.90 -32.37
CA GLY A 878 17.82 51.16 -32.16
C GLY A 878 18.41 51.70 -33.46
N GLN A 879 19.13 50.86 -34.20
CA GLN A 879 19.70 51.22 -35.51
C GLN A 879 18.62 51.64 -36.51
N ALA A 880 17.56 50.85 -36.63
CA ALA A 880 16.47 51.16 -37.54
C ALA A 880 15.82 52.52 -37.24
N GLY A 881 15.65 52.86 -35.96
CA GLY A 881 15.16 54.17 -35.55
C GLY A 881 16.11 55.31 -35.88
N PHE A 882 17.40 55.12 -35.61
CA PHE A 882 18.44 56.08 -35.95
C PHE A 882 18.47 56.39 -37.45
N GLU A 883 18.48 55.36 -38.29
CA GLU A 883 18.50 55.53 -39.75
C GLU A 883 17.23 56.23 -40.29
N ARG A 884 16.07 55.95 -39.69
CA ARG A 884 14.84 56.69 -40.00
C ARG A 884 14.93 58.16 -39.62
N ALA A 885 15.47 58.47 -38.45
CA ALA A 885 15.66 59.85 -38.03
C ALA A 885 16.63 60.59 -38.96
N VAL A 886 17.71 59.93 -39.41
CA VAL A 886 18.63 60.46 -40.42
C VAL A 886 17.92 60.70 -41.76
N ILE A 887 17.10 59.75 -42.22
CA ILE A 887 16.25 59.92 -43.42
C ILE A 887 15.40 61.18 -43.31
N LYS A 888 14.65 61.34 -42.21
CA LYS A 888 13.76 62.50 -41.98
C LYS A 888 14.54 63.81 -41.94
N TYR A 889 15.72 63.80 -41.31
CA TYR A 889 16.62 64.94 -41.27
C TYR A 889 17.04 65.37 -42.68
N ARG A 890 17.47 64.42 -43.51
CA ARG A 890 17.95 64.67 -44.89
C ARG A 890 16.86 65.23 -45.80
N ILE A 891 15.60 64.83 -45.61
CA ILE A 891 14.46 65.34 -46.40
C ILE A 891 13.88 66.65 -45.85
N GLY A 892 14.46 67.20 -44.77
CA GLY A 892 14.07 68.48 -44.18
C GLY A 892 12.97 68.41 -43.11
N ASP A 893 12.45 67.22 -42.79
CA ASP A 893 11.50 67.01 -41.70
C ASP A 893 12.23 66.92 -40.35
N THR A 894 12.75 68.08 -39.93
CA THR A 894 13.59 68.21 -38.73
C THR A 894 12.80 67.92 -37.46
N THR A 895 11.53 68.31 -37.41
CA THR A 895 10.66 68.08 -36.24
C THR A 895 10.47 66.59 -35.97
N SER A 896 10.09 65.82 -36.98
CA SER A 896 9.94 64.37 -36.82
C SER A 896 11.28 63.68 -36.59
N SER A 897 12.34 64.16 -37.24
CA SER A 897 13.70 63.64 -37.05
C SER A 897 14.17 63.74 -35.60
N LEU A 898 14.09 64.92 -34.98
CA LEU A 898 14.49 65.13 -33.60
C LEU A 898 13.62 64.33 -32.62
N ALA A 899 12.32 64.23 -32.88
CA ALA A 899 11.43 63.40 -32.07
C ALA A 899 11.85 61.92 -32.08
N ILE A 900 12.20 61.38 -33.26
CA ILE A 900 12.67 60.00 -33.37
C ILE A 900 14.06 59.85 -32.72
N PHE A 901 14.99 60.78 -32.93
CA PHE A 901 16.30 60.72 -32.24
C PHE A 901 16.13 60.72 -30.71
N GLU A 902 15.21 61.51 -30.15
CA GLU A 902 14.97 61.57 -28.70
C GLU A 902 14.37 60.26 -28.20
N GLU A 903 13.45 59.67 -28.97
CA GLU A 903 12.88 58.35 -28.67
C GLU A 903 13.98 57.28 -28.59
N ILE A 904 14.90 57.25 -29.58
CA ILE A 904 15.99 56.27 -29.60
C ILE A 904 17.01 56.51 -28.49
N ALA A 905 17.41 57.77 -28.27
CA ALA A 905 18.32 58.15 -27.19
C ALA A 905 17.77 57.76 -25.81
N THR A 906 16.45 57.84 -25.61
CA THR A 906 15.81 57.49 -24.34
C THR A 906 15.62 55.99 -24.19
N LYS A 907 15.08 55.32 -25.23
CA LYS A 907 14.74 53.90 -25.16
C LYS A 907 15.96 52.99 -25.15
N TYR A 908 17.03 53.36 -25.87
CA TYR A 908 18.23 52.55 -26.05
C TYR A 908 19.48 53.24 -25.47
N LYS A 909 19.35 53.78 -24.25
CA LYS A 909 20.37 54.63 -23.58
C LYS A 909 21.73 53.96 -23.30
N ASP A 910 21.80 52.62 -23.33
CA ASP A 910 23.01 51.83 -23.07
C ASP A 910 23.53 51.16 -24.36
N ASN A 911 23.14 51.69 -25.52
CA ASN A 911 23.48 51.17 -26.85
C ASN A 911 24.05 52.30 -27.72
N ASP A 912 25.01 51.99 -28.61
CA ASP A 912 25.67 52.96 -29.50
C ASP A 912 24.64 53.81 -30.28
N TRP A 913 23.53 53.24 -30.74
CA TRP A 913 22.52 54.00 -31.49
C TRP A 913 21.76 55.03 -30.64
N GLY A 914 21.63 54.80 -29.33
CA GLY A 914 21.12 55.79 -28.38
C GLY A 914 22.08 56.97 -28.24
N ASP A 915 23.37 56.68 -28.10
CA ASP A 915 24.43 57.68 -27.99
C ASP A 915 24.56 58.52 -29.25
N GLN A 916 24.59 57.87 -30.42
CA GLN A 916 24.63 58.52 -31.73
C GLN A 916 23.40 59.41 -31.94
N SER A 917 22.21 58.96 -31.53
CA SER A 917 20.98 59.77 -31.62
C SER A 917 21.08 61.04 -30.78
N ARG A 918 21.56 60.91 -29.53
CA ARG A 918 21.73 62.04 -28.62
C ARG A 918 22.80 63.01 -29.09
N TYR A 919 23.88 62.49 -29.66
CA TYR A 919 24.90 63.30 -30.32
C TYR A 919 24.34 64.07 -31.52
N ARG A 920 23.50 63.47 -32.37
CA ARG A 920 22.85 64.16 -33.49
C ARG A 920 21.95 65.31 -33.02
N ILE A 921 21.21 65.12 -31.92
CA ILE A 921 20.40 66.18 -31.30
C ILE A 921 21.30 67.31 -30.77
N ALA A 922 22.36 66.97 -30.03
CA ALA A 922 23.31 67.95 -29.50
C ALA A 922 23.96 68.78 -30.61
N MET A 923 24.37 68.13 -31.70
CA MET A 923 24.93 68.79 -32.88
C MET A 923 23.92 69.69 -33.58
N HIS A 924 22.65 69.28 -33.65
CA HIS A 924 21.60 70.13 -34.21
C HIS A 924 21.43 71.43 -33.40
N TYR A 925 21.27 71.33 -32.07
CA TYR A 925 21.18 72.52 -31.21
C TYR A 925 22.42 73.40 -31.26
N ARG A 926 23.61 72.79 -31.38
CA ARG A 926 24.87 73.50 -31.59
C ARG A 926 24.83 74.33 -32.88
N THR A 927 24.30 73.78 -33.98
CA THR A 927 24.17 74.53 -35.25
C THR A 927 23.16 75.67 -35.19
N LEU A 928 22.15 75.58 -34.31
CA LEU A 928 21.20 76.65 -34.04
C LEU A 928 21.68 77.66 -32.99
N GLU A 929 22.93 77.54 -32.54
CA GLU A 929 23.54 78.37 -31.49
C GLU A 929 22.80 78.32 -30.14
N GLN A 930 22.01 77.27 -29.90
CA GLN A 930 21.34 77.01 -28.63
C GLN A 930 22.27 76.24 -27.69
N TYR A 931 23.28 76.94 -27.16
CA TYR A 931 24.40 76.30 -26.47
C TYR A 931 24.02 75.56 -25.18
N ASP A 932 23.05 76.05 -24.41
CA ASP A 932 22.57 75.36 -23.20
C ASP A 932 21.95 74.00 -23.53
N SER A 933 21.05 73.96 -24.52
CA SER A 933 20.45 72.70 -24.99
C SER A 933 21.49 71.76 -25.57
N ALA A 934 22.41 72.27 -26.39
CA ALA A 934 23.49 71.46 -26.96
C ALA A 934 24.37 70.81 -25.88
N ARG A 935 24.78 71.59 -24.86
CA ARG A 935 25.56 71.07 -23.72
C ARG A 935 24.78 70.02 -22.95
N HIS A 936 23.51 70.27 -22.64
CA HIS A 936 22.66 69.32 -21.92
C HIS A 936 22.65 67.94 -22.58
N HIS A 937 22.49 67.87 -23.91
CA HIS A 937 22.53 66.60 -24.63
C HIS A 937 23.93 65.98 -24.70
N PHE A 938 24.99 66.77 -24.86
CA PHE A 938 26.37 66.24 -24.83
C PHE A 938 26.75 65.67 -23.46
N GLU A 939 26.26 66.24 -22.36
CA GLU A 939 26.60 65.80 -20.99
C GLU A 939 26.19 64.34 -20.74
N PHE A 940 25.07 63.88 -21.29
CA PHE A 940 24.61 62.50 -21.15
C PHE A 940 25.54 61.47 -21.79
N ILE A 941 26.31 61.86 -22.80
CA ILE A 941 27.17 60.95 -23.58
C ILE A 941 28.67 61.23 -23.38
N ALA A 942 29.02 62.20 -22.53
CA ALA A 942 30.41 62.65 -22.33
C ALA A 942 31.24 61.73 -21.41
N ASP A 943 30.61 60.78 -20.73
CA ASP A 943 31.25 59.91 -19.72
C ASP A 943 30.91 58.41 -19.90
N ILE A 944 30.59 57.97 -21.11
CA ILE A 944 30.25 56.57 -21.41
C ILE A 944 31.54 55.77 -21.64
N GLU A 945 31.81 54.82 -20.74
CA GLU A 945 33.06 54.02 -20.77
C GLU A 945 33.14 53.09 -21.99
N ASP A 946 32.00 52.54 -22.43
CA ASP A 946 31.94 51.62 -23.57
C ASP A 946 32.00 52.32 -24.95
N ASN A 947 31.88 53.66 -24.98
CA ASN A 947 31.95 54.47 -26.21
C ASN A 947 32.91 55.67 -26.08
N PRO A 948 34.21 55.43 -25.82
CA PRO A 948 35.19 56.48 -25.53
C PRO A 948 35.40 57.46 -26.70
N LYS A 949 35.11 57.06 -27.94
CA LYS A 949 35.20 57.94 -29.11
C LYS A 949 34.11 59.02 -29.09
N ILE A 950 32.85 58.67 -28.81
CA ILE A 950 31.77 59.65 -28.73
C ILE A 950 31.89 60.50 -27.46
N SER A 951 32.36 59.91 -26.36
CA SER A 951 32.55 60.62 -25.09
C SER A 951 33.68 61.64 -25.13
N SER A 952 34.83 61.28 -25.72
CA SER A 952 35.94 62.22 -25.91
C SER A 952 35.55 63.41 -26.79
N GLU A 953 34.83 63.16 -27.89
CA GLU A 953 34.29 64.25 -28.72
C GLU A 953 33.30 65.11 -27.95
N SER A 954 32.30 64.49 -27.31
CA SER A 954 31.22 65.22 -26.63
C SER A 954 31.75 66.09 -25.50
N ARG A 955 32.72 65.60 -24.72
CA ARG A 955 33.37 66.37 -23.66
C ARG A 955 34.19 67.54 -24.22
N TYR A 956 34.90 67.33 -25.34
CA TYR A 956 35.53 68.44 -26.07
C TYR A 956 34.50 69.48 -26.53
N ARG A 957 33.38 69.05 -27.11
CA ARG A 957 32.31 69.95 -27.58
C ARG A 957 31.70 70.75 -26.44
N ILE A 958 31.52 70.17 -25.25
CA ILE A 958 31.06 70.92 -24.07
C ILE A 958 32.05 72.04 -23.73
N GLY A 959 33.36 71.75 -23.73
CA GLY A 959 34.39 72.76 -23.54
C GLY A 959 34.36 73.86 -24.61
N GLU A 960 34.24 73.48 -25.89
CA GLU A 960 34.09 74.41 -27.02
C GLU A 960 32.89 75.35 -26.81
N LEU A 961 31.75 74.80 -26.39
CA LEU A 961 30.53 75.56 -26.14
C LEU A 961 30.68 76.55 -24.97
N TRP A 962 31.37 76.15 -23.89
CA TRP A 962 31.66 77.08 -22.78
C TRP A 962 32.63 78.19 -23.18
N MET A 963 33.60 77.91 -24.05
CA MET A 963 34.47 78.95 -24.62
C MET A 963 33.68 79.98 -25.44
N ARG A 964 32.68 79.53 -26.23
CA ARG A 964 31.80 80.43 -27.00
C ARG A 964 30.99 81.35 -26.08
N ASP A 965 30.58 80.85 -24.91
CA ASP A 965 29.94 81.66 -23.85
C ASP A 965 30.93 82.48 -23.01
N LYS A 966 32.22 82.46 -23.37
CA LYS A 966 33.32 83.13 -22.66
C LYS A 966 33.47 82.69 -21.20
N ASN A 967 32.93 81.52 -20.84
CA ASN A 967 33.11 80.91 -19.52
C ASN A 967 34.33 79.98 -19.54
N TYR A 968 35.52 80.59 -19.53
CA TYR A 968 36.78 79.87 -19.68
C TYR A 968 37.07 78.91 -18.52
N ILE A 969 36.54 79.15 -17.32
CA ILE A 969 36.72 78.25 -16.16
C ILE A 969 36.05 76.89 -16.43
N LYS A 970 34.78 76.90 -16.83
CA LYS A 970 34.06 75.66 -17.17
C LYS A 970 34.61 74.97 -18.43
N ALA A 971 35.12 75.76 -19.37
CA ALA A 971 35.82 75.22 -20.54
C ALA A 971 37.08 74.43 -20.13
N ILE A 972 37.91 75.01 -19.25
CA ILE A 972 39.10 74.35 -18.68
C ILE A 972 38.73 73.04 -18.00
N GLU A 973 37.71 73.03 -17.13
CA GLU A 973 37.23 71.80 -16.47
C GLU A 973 36.91 70.69 -17.48
N SER A 974 36.21 71.04 -18.57
CA SER A 974 35.82 70.08 -19.60
C SER A 974 37.02 69.55 -20.38
N PHE A 975 37.95 70.41 -20.80
CA PHE A 975 39.13 69.99 -21.56
C PHE A 975 40.14 69.20 -20.72
N LEU A 976 40.27 69.50 -19.42
CA LEU A 976 41.09 68.72 -18.50
C LEU A 976 40.59 67.28 -18.40
N ILE A 977 39.27 67.08 -18.37
CA ILE A 977 38.72 65.72 -18.35
C ILE A 977 39.07 64.96 -19.64
N VAL A 978 39.10 65.64 -20.80
CA VAL A 978 39.56 65.00 -22.05
C VAL A 978 41.03 64.62 -21.98
N LYS A 979 41.87 65.54 -21.48
CA LYS A 979 43.30 65.32 -21.28
C LYS A 979 43.57 64.14 -20.35
N ASP A 980 42.82 64.01 -19.25
CA ASP A 980 43.12 63.04 -18.20
C ASP A 980 42.56 61.64 -18.49
N LYS A 981 41.42 61.54 -19.21
CA LYS A 981 40.72 60.26 -19.42
C LYS A 981 40.85 59.65 -20.82
N PHE A 982 41.14 60.44 -21.86
CA PHE A 982 41.04 60.00 -23.25
C PHE A 982 42.36 60.12 -24.04
N GLU A 983 43.49 59.91 -23.35
CA GLU A 983 44.81 59.77 -23.97
C GLU A 983 44.81 58.58 -24.95
N GLY A 984 44.95 58.85 -26.25
CA GLY A 984 44.83 57.86 -27.34
C GLY A 984 43.75 58.18 -28.39
N TYR A 985 42.83 59.11 -28.12
CA TYR A 985 41.89 59.66 -29.09
C TYR A 985 42.43 60.98 -29.67
N GLU A 986 43.51 60.84 -30.43
CA GLU A 986 44.46 61.89 -30.88
C GLU A 986 43.81 63.21 -31.32
N ASP A 987 42.73 63.17 -32.10
CA ASP A 987 42.12 64.39 -32.65
C ASP A 987 41.40 65.24 -31.60
N TRP A 988 40.61 64.62 -30.71
CA TRP A 988 39.88 65.34 -29.65
C TRP A 988 40.78 65.71 -28.49
N TYR A 989 41.77 64.85 -28.19
CA TYR A 989 42.81 65.14 -27.22
C TYR A 989 43.61 66.39 -27.60
N SER A 990 44.10 66.45 -28.84
CA SER A 990 44.93 67.57 -29.34
C SER A 990 44.14 68.88 -29.42
N GLN A 991 42.90 68.82 -29.90
CA GLN A 991 41.98 69.96 -29.91
C GLN A 991 41.67 70.47 -28.50
N SER A 992 41.47 69.56 -27.54
CA SER A 992 41.24 69.93 -26.14
C SER A 992 42.45 70.61 -25.52
N LEU A 993 43.67 70.12 -25.77
CA LEU A 993 44.89 70.78 -25.28
C LEU A 993 45.06 72.18 -25.88
N LEU A 994 44.82 72.35 -27.19
CA LEU A 994 44.93 73.66 -27.82
C LEU A 994 43.95 74.67 -27.20
N ASN A 995 42.69 74.27 -27.05
CA ASN A 995 41.63 75.11 -26.49
C ASN A 995 41.76 75.30 -24.97
N LEU A 996 42.35 74.33 -24.26
CA LEU A 996 42.72 74.45 -22.85
C LEU A 996 43.80 75.52 -22.67
N GLY A 997 44.85 75.48 -23.49
CA GLY A 997 45.88 76.52 -23.49
C GLY A 997 45.31 77.90 -23.83
N GLU A 998 44.40 77.98 -24.80
CA GLU A 998 43.72 79.24 -25.15
C GLU A 998 42.81 79.74 -24.02
N SER A 999 42.14 78.85 -23.31
CA SER A 999 41.30 79.22 -22.16
C SER A 999 42.13 79.77 -21.01
N TYR A 1000 43.30 79.18 -20.71
CA TYR A 1000 44.25 79.74 -19.74
C TYR A 1000 44.82 81.09 -20.19
N GLU A 1001 45.11 81.27 -21.49
CA GLU A 1001 45.56 82.55 -22.04
C GLU A 1001 44.51 83.66 -21.84
N ASN A 1002 43.22 83.35 -22.07
CA ASN A 1002 42.12 84.31 -21.87
C ASN A 1002 41.88 84.66 -20.38
N LEU A 1003 42.30 83.80 -19.45
CA LEU A 1003 42.29 84.07 -18.00
C LEU A 1003 43.61 84.66 -17.48
N GLU A 1004 44.54 85.02 -18.38
CA GLU A 1004 45.87 85.55 -18.05
C GLU A 1004 46.75 84.60 -17.23
N GLN A 1005 46.46 83.30 -17.24
CA GLN A 1005 47.23 82.26 -16.57
C GLN A 1005 48.32 81.70 -17.50
N PHE A 1006 49.27 82.56 -17.86
CA PHE A 1006 50.26 82.26 -18.92
C PHE A 1006 51.20 81.09 -18.61
N ASP A 1007 51.49 80.81 -17.34
CA ASP A 1007 52.33 79.66 -16.95
C ASP A 1007 51.69 78.33 -17.37
N PHE A 1008 50.41 78.13 -17.05
CA PHE A 1008 49.66 76.93 -17.42
C PHE A 1008 49.44 76.85 -18.93
N ALA A 1009 49.14 77.97 -19.60
CA ALA A 1009 49.02 78.01 -21.06
C ALA A 1009 50.33 77.57 -21.75
N ARG A 1010 51.48 78.04 -21.27
CA ARG A 1010 52.80 77.64 -21.78
C ARG A 1010 53.07 76.15 -21.61
N GLU A 1011 52.71 75.57 -20.47
CA GLU A 1011 52.88 74.15 -20.21
C GLU A 1011 52.06 73.31 -21.21
N ILE A 1012 50.77 73.62 -21.35
CA ILE A 1012 49.86 72.89 -22.24
C ILE A 1012 50.29 72.99 -23.72
N TYR A 1013 50.67 74.17 -24.20
CA TYR A 1013 51.13 74.31 -25.58
C TYR A 1013 52.46 73.60 -25.86
N ARG A 1014 53.37 73.50 -24.86
CA ARG A 1014 54.60 72.70 -25.01
C ARG A 1014 54.30 71.21 -25.13
N VAL A 1015 53.33 70.71 -24.35
CA VAL A 1015 52.86 69.34 -24.50
C VAL A 1015 52.37 69.12 -25.93
N LEU A 1016 51.55 70.03 -26.48
CA LEU A 1016 51.04 69.92 -27.85
C LEU A 1016 52.15 70.00 -28.93
N GLU A 1017 53.17 70.86 -28.75
CA GLU A 1017 54.34 70.94 -29.64
C GLU A 1017 55.16 69.64 -29.63
N ILE A 1018 55.26 68.96 -28.49
CA ILE A 1018 56.01 67.70 -28.37
C ILE A 1018 55.28 66.55 -29.04
N ILE A 1019 53.96 66.43 -28.81
CA ILE A 1019 53.19 65.28 -29.30
C ILE A 1019 52.91 65.38 -30.81
N ARG A 1020 52.73 66.60 -31.35
CA ARG A 1020 52.35 66.82 -32.76
C ARG A 1020 53.12 67.98 -33.41
N PRO A 1021 54.47 67.93 -33.49
CA PRO A 1021 55.31 69.08 -33.87
C PRO A 1021 55.09 69.60 -35.30
N ASP A 1022 54.76 68.71 -36.25
CA ASP A 1022 54.80 69.00 -37.68
C ASP A 1022 53.45 69.33 -38.32
N ASP A 1023 52.36 69.16 -37.57
CA ASP A 1023 51.00 69.43 -38.06
C ASP A 1023 50.47 70.81 -37.63
N ASP A 1024 49.22 71.09 -38.01
CA ASP A 1024 48.61 72.39 -37.77
C ASP A 1024 48.39 72.68 -36.27
N TYR A 1025 48.23 71.65 -35.43
CA TYR A 1025 48.07 71.81 -33.98
C TYR A 1025 49.38 72.24 -33.32
N GLY A 1026 50.48 71.55 -33.61
CA GLY A 1026 51.80 71.91 -33.09
C GLY A 1026 52.28 73.27 -33.59
N LYS A 1027 52.05 73.58 -34.88
CA LYS A 1027 52.36 74.92 -35.45
C LYS A 1027 51.54 76.02 -34.76
N THR A 1028 50.26 75.78 -34.51
CA THR A 1028 49.39 76.75 -33.82
C THR A 1028 49.83 76.93 -32.36
N ALA A 1029 50.12 75.85 -31.63
CA ALA A 1029 50.66 75.91 -30.28
C ALA A 1029 51.98 76.67 -30.21
N LYS A 1030 52.91 76.43 -31.15
CA LYS A 1030 54.19 77.15 -31.24
C LYS A 1030 54.01 78.64 -31.52
N SER A 1031 53.07 78.98 -32.40
CA SER A 1031 52.70 80.38 -32.68
C SER A 1031 52.15 81.06 -31.43
N ARG A 1032 51.24 80.41 -30.70
CA ARG A 1032 50.66 80.91 -29.44
C ARG A 1032 51.72 81.02 -28.33
N LEU A 1033 52.62 80.05 -28.18
CA LEU A 1033 53.76 80.07 -27.25
C LEU A 1033 54.65 81.29 -27.48
N ASN A 1034 54.98 81.58 -28.74
CA ASN A 1034 55.78 82.76 -29.08
C ASN A 1034 55.05 84.06 -28.76
N ARG A 1035 53.71 84.11 -28.91
CA ARG A 1035 52.89 85.28 -28.58
C ARG A 1035 52.89 85.59 -27.09
N ILE A 1036 52.84 84.57 -26.23
CA ILE A 1036 52.76 84.72 -24.77
C ILE A 1036 54.13 84.67 -24.08
N LYS A 1037 55.23 84.50 -24.81
CA LYS A 1037 56.59 84.33 -24.24
C LYS A 1037 57.04 85.48 -23.34
N ASN A 1038 56.53 86.69 -23.57
CA ASN A 1038 56.90 87.93 -22.88
C ASN A 1038 55.77 88.49 -22.01
N LYS A 1039 54.68 87.75 -21.85
CA LYS A 1039 53.56 88.04 -20.93
C LYS A 1039 53.68 87.11 -19.73
#